data_AF-K6CVA1-F1
#
_entry.id   AF-K6CVA1-F1
#
_cell.length_a   1.000
_cell.length_b   1.000
_cell.length_c   1.000
_cell.angle_alpha   90.00
_cell.angle_beta   90.00
_cell.angle_gamma   90.00
#
_symmetry.space_group_name_H-M   'P 1'
#
loop_
_entity.id
_entity.type
_entity.pdbx_description
1 polymer ?
#
loop_
_entity_poly.entity_id
_entity_poly.type
_entity_poly.pdbx_seq_one_letter_code
_entity_poly.pdbx_strand_id
1 'polypeptide(L)'
;MKKGFIVGLACLSLSVTTAAPYAVLAKPIEMAATDNGQSTLRPLTSDVAVIAHRGASAYGPEHTLAAYKQAMTMKADYVEFDLQMTKDGQLIAMHDETLARTTNAKELYPDRAPWRVKDFTIEEIKRLDAGSWFNKAYPDQAKQAYIGQKVPTLEEAIEFVQKHGNGKSGLYMETKAPSVYPGMEEKVIEILKKTHALEDEKLFLESFSEESLRKVHNLAPNVKLIQLYTAAMLKGKDVSQEMKRVSDYAAGVGPSKELVVPKLMEAAHQNKLLVHPWTVNSLDDMAALTSLGVDGQFTNYPDQFENLLDKPFISHGVASGDVTDSSAILWTRTTEKANVQFEISSDSSFKHDTRVKTAPADAKNDFTVKVEANGLKPDTTYYYRAHAVSSKYTVNGSFKTAPEENSLKPLTMVWGGDTGGHGEIPPYKSFEAMSALNPDFFLFSGDTIYADSPTPAVPNPPSQMVEDFWAKYKETRTDAGFRSLLQKTGTFAIWDDHEVTNDFSGPSQPLTPTGLHAFKNYWPISSERSEADKLYQKYAWGNTMDMIILNNRGYRSPNTQADGPDKTMLGNEQVEWLKQQLLESDAKVKLVASSVPISVPTGKAMARDGWANGDNVNPNDPTGFENEFKEISDFIIEKGIKNVFFVTTDVHFAEVIKYDANHDGKTDYNELISGPIGAVKINPGTLDPTFGPEQLYAEGNFFNFGVFRVDPKAKQAIVEIKDENGKVHFSHTFQLED
;
A
#
# COMPACT_ATOMS: atom_id res chain seq x y z
N MET A 1 67.74 10.98 -26.43
CA MET A 1 68.81 11.99 -26.68
C MET A 1 68.15 13.10 -27.50
N LYS A 2 68.10 14.40 -27.17
CA LYS A 2 68.89 15.31 -26.32
C LYS A 2 67.96 16.38 -25.73
N LYS A 3 68.35 16.91 -24.57
CA LYS A 3 67.81 18.09 -23.87
C LYS A 3 68.18 19.39 -24.59
N GLY A 4 67.46 20.49 -24.31
CA GLY A 4 67.95 21.85 -24.53
C GLY A 4 66.95 22.97 -24.16
N PHE A 5 67.35 23.81 -23.20
CA PHE A 5 66.69 25.00 -22.61
C PHE A 5 66.50 26.20 -23.58
N ILE A 6 65.60 27.15 -23.22
CA ILE A 6 65.71 28.63 -23.28
C ILE A 6 64.45 29.20 -22.56
N VAL A 7 64.53 29.79 -21.36
CA VAL A 7 64.76 31.21 -21.00
C VAL A 7 63.74 32.19 -21.61
N GLY A 8 63.02 32.89 -20.73
CA GLY A 8 61.83 33.68 -21.04
C GLY A 8 62.06 35.10 -21.54
N LEU A 9 60.93 35.76 -21.81
CA LEU A 9 60.80 37.20 -22.02
C LEU A 9 59.52 37.67 -21.33
N ALA A 10 59.66 38.69 -20.47
CA ALA A 10 58.58 39.37 -19.80
C ALA A 10 57.83 40.31 -20.76
N CYS A 11 56.50 40.41 -20.63
CA CYS A 11 55.73 41.56 -21.09
C CYS A 11 54.59 41.86 -20.12
N LEU A 12 54.45 43.16 -19.83
CA LEU A 12 53.61 43.82 -18.84
C LEU A 12 52.15 43.34 -18.83
N SER A 13 51.63 43.01 -17.65
CA SER A 13 50.19 42.97 -17.39
C SER A 13 49.70 44.33 -16.88
N LEU A 14 48.86 44.98 -17.68
CA LEU A 14 47.98 46.06 -17.24
C LEU A 14 46.97 45.50 -16.24
N SER A 15 46.92 46.10 -15.06
CA SER A 15 45.89 45.88 -14.05
C SER A 15 44.58 46.51 -14.51
N VAL A 16 43.62 45.65 -14.90
CA VAL A 16 42.20 45.99 -14.94
C VAL A 16 41.52 45.21 -13.82
N THR A 17 41.16 45.90 -12.75
CA THR A 17 40.27 45.40 -11.71
C THR A 17 38.87 45.24 -12.31
N THR A 18 38.51 44.02 -12.69
CA THR A 18 37.11 43.63 -12.87
C THR A 18 36.64 42.99 -11.57
N ALA A 19 35.59 43.57 -10.97
CA ALA A 19 34.86 42.95 -9.88
C ALA A 19 34.30 41.60 -10.37
N ALA A 20 34.69 40.51 -9.74
CA ALA A 20 34.11 39.20 -9.99
C ALA A 20 32.70 39.16 -9.36
N PRO A 21 31.65 38.77 -10.09
CA PRO A 21 30.38 38.43 -9.47
C PRO A 21 30.58 37.15 -8.67
N TYR A 22 30.18 37.17 -7.39
CA TYR A 22 30.03 35.98 -6.57
C TYR A 22 28.95 35.09 -7.19
N ALA A 23 29.34 34.21 -8.10
CA ALA A 23 28.54 33.06 -8.49
C ALA A 23 28.83 31.93 -7.50
N VAL A 24 28.10 31.93 -6.38
CA VAL A 24 27.98 30.72 -5.55
C VAL A 24 27.10 29.76 -6.36
N LEU A 25 27.75 28.84 -7.07
CA LEU A 25 27.08 27.69 -7.69
C LEU A 25 26.56 26.83 -6.54
N ALA A 26 25.26 26.92 -6.25
CA ALA A 26 24.58 25.92 -5.45
C ALA A 26 24.76 24.57 -6.14
N LYS A 27 25.25 23.56 -5.41
CA LYS A 27 25.33 22.20 -5.94
C LYS A 27 23.89 21.70 -6.16
N PRO A 28 23.62 20.94 -7.24
CA PRO A 28 22.37 20.21 -7.37
C PRO A 28 22.15 19.35 -6.11
N ILE A 29 20.91 19.22 -5.65
CA ILE A 29 20.55 18.15 -4.72
C ILE A 29 21.12 16.85 -5.31
N GLU A 30 21.84 16.07 -4.50
CA GLU A 30 22.32 14.74 -4.89
C GLU A 30 21.09 13.85 -5.05
N MET A 31 20.42 13.98 -6.20
CA MET A 31 19.34 13.09 -6.58
C MET A 31 19.98 11.73 -6.84
N ALA A 32 19.41 10.67 -6.27
CA ALA A 32 19.70 9.33 -6.75
C ALA A 32 19.49 9.32 -8.27
N ALA A 33 20.42 8.73 -9.03
CA ALA A 33 20.26 8.60 -10.46
C ALA A 33 18.98 7.79 -10.74
N THR A 34 17.89 8.45 -11.09
CA THR A 34 16.70 7.79 -11.62
C THR A 34 17.02 7.39 -13.04
N ASP A 35 17.66 6.24 -13.20
CA ASP A 35 17.79 5.61 -14.50
C ASP A 35 16.38 5.30 -15.01
N ASN A 36 16.13 5.49 -16.31
CA ASN A 36 14.83 5.24 -16.94
C ASN A 36 14.54 3.72 -16.90
N GLY A 37 14.03 3.24 -15.77
CA GLY A 37 13.84 1.83 -15.48
C GLY A 37 13.89 1.43 -14.01
N GLN A 38 14.18 2.36 -13.09
CA GLN A 38 14.08 2.10 -11.65
C GLN A 38 12.70 2.50 -11.10
N SER A 39 12.27 1.84 -10.02
CA SER A 39 11.01 2.11 -9.33
C SER A 39 10.81 3.59 -9.00
N THR A 40 9.58 4.07 -9.15
CA THR A 40 9.16 5.41 -8.72
C THR A 40 8.55 5.40 -7.31
N LEU A 41 8.34 4.23 -6.70
CA LEU A 41 7.86 4.06 -5.33
C LEU A 41 9.01 3.98 -4.32
N ARG A 42 9.94 4.94 -4.45
CA ARG A 42 11.07 5.12 -3.54
C ARG A 42 11.37 6.61 -3.43
N PRO A 43 11.94 7.07 -2.30
CA PRO A 43 12.33 8.46 -2.15
C PRO A 43 13.36 8.87 -3.22
N LEU A 44 13.29 10.12 -3.67
CA LEU A 44 14.28 10.77 -4.52
C LEU A 44 15.54 11.17 -3.73
N THR A 45 15.39 11.37 -2.42
CA THR A 45 16.46 11.69 -1.47
C THR A 45 16.90 10.46 -0.66
N SER A 46 18.10 10.51 -0.07
CA SER A 46 18.59 9.43 0.81
C SER A 46 17.81 9.30 2.11
N ASP A 47 17.33 10.44 2.62
CA ASP A 47 16.65 10.56 3.90
C ASP A 47 15.24 11.12 3.70
N VAL A 48 14.31 10.68 4.54
CA VAL A 48 12.92 11.16 4.56
C VAL A 48 12.82 12.29 5.57
N ALA A 49 12.45 13.49 5.11
CA ALA A 49 12.48 14.70 5.92
C ALA A 49 11.38 14.73 7.01
N VAL A 50 11.77 15.04 8.25
CA VAL A 50 10.87 15.31 9.38
C VAL A 50 10.53 16.80 9.42
N ILE A 51 9.32 17.16 8.98
CA ILE A 51 8.88 18.56 8.89
C ILE A 51 7.94 18.87 10.07
N ALA A 52 8.42 19.66 11.03
CA ALA A 52 7.66 20.00 12.23
C ALA A 52 6.59 21.06 11.93
N HIS A 53 5.37 20.60 11.68
CA HIS A 53 4.21 21.40 11.32
C HIS A 53 3.86 22.37 12.46
N ARG A 54 4.09 23.67 12.20
CA ARG A 54 3.94 24.79 13.13
C ARG A 54 4.88 24.74 14.34
N GLY A 55 6.00 24.02 14.21
CA GLY A 55 6.85 23.57 15.31
C GLY A 55 6.38 22.23 15.90
N ALA A 56 6.76 21.93 17.15
CA ALA A 56 6.29 20.72 17.85
C ALA A 56 4.86 20.92 18.39
N SER A 57 3.91 21.13 17.49
CA SER A 57 2.56 21.65 17.76
C SER A 57 1.66 20.69 18.55
N ALA A 58 1.99 19.39 18.61
CA ALA A 58 1.32 18.46 19.52
C ALA A 58 1.71 18.68 20.99
N TYR A 59 2.85 19.31 21.26
CA TYR A 59 3.44 19.41 22.59
C TYR A 59 3.61 20.83 23.10
N GLY A 60 3.36 21.84 22.27
CA GLY A 60 3.44 23.24 22.63
C GLY A 60 2.59 24.13 21.72
N PRO A 61 2.36 25.39 22.11
CA PRO A 61 1.53 26.31 21.34
C PRO A 61 2.11 26.57 19.96
N GLU A 62 1.33 26.24 18.93
CA GLU A 62 1.71 26.37 17.51
C GLU A 62 2.23 27.78 17.17
N HIS A 63 3.21 27.84 16.26
CA HIS A 63 3.90 29.06 15.83
C HIS A 63 4.43 29.96 16.96
N THR A 64 5.02 29.37 17.98
CA THR A 64 5.78 30.10 19.01
C THR A 64 7.23 29.67 19.01
N LEU A 65 8.13 30.54 19.49
CA LEU A 65 9.56 30.19 19.63
C LEU A 65 9.77 28.97 20.53
N ALA A 66 8.87 28.75 21.52
CA ALA A 66 8.89 27.57 22.36
C ALA A 66 8.62 26.27 21.56
N ALA A 67 7.61 26.27 20.69
CA ALA A 67 7.31 25.13 19.83
C ALA A 67 8.43 24.85 18.81
N TYR A 68 9.06 25.90 18.25
CA TYR A 68 10.19 25.74 17.34
C TYR A 68 11.41 25.15 18.05
N LYS A 69 11.73 25.64 19.25
CA LYS A 69 12.82 25.09 20.06
C LYS A 69 12.63 23.61 20.35
N GLN A 70 11.39 23.22 20.66
CA GLN A 70 11.07 21.83 20.93
C GLN A 70 11.20 20.97 19.68
N ALA A 71 10.74 21.43 18.51
CA ALA A 71 10.93 20.72 17.24
C ALA A 71 12.42 20.45 16.94
N MET A 72 13.27 21.46 17.06
CA MET A 72 14.72 21.31 16.86
C MET A 72 15.37 20.37 17.90
N THR A 73 14.88 20.39 19.15
CA THR A 73 15.32 19.45 20.19
C THR A 73 14.93 18.01 19.86
N MET A 74 13.78 17.83 19.20
CA MET A 74 13.27 16.56 18.67
C MET A 74 13.90 16.21 17.31
N LYS A 75 14.92 16.96 16.89
CA LYS A 75 15.68 16.77 15.65
C LYS A 75 14.88 16.87 14.35
N ALA A 76 13.79 17.64 14.34
CA ALA A 76 13.10 17.93 13.09
C ALA A 76 14.06 18.57 12.06
N ASP A 77 14.03 18.09 10.83
CA ASP A 77 14.84 18.62 9.72
C ASP A 77 14.37 20.01 9.32
N TYR A 78 13.09 20.31 9.49
CA TYR A 78 12.51 21.61 9.17
C TYR A 78 11.56 22.08 10.26
N VAL A 79 11.54 23.39 10.49
CA VAL A 79 10.50 24.08 11.27
C VAL A 79 9.59 24.79 10.28
N GLU A 80 8.29 24.50 10.36
CA GLU A 80 7.28 25.09 9.47
C GLU A 80 6.63 26.36 10.07
N PHE A 81 6.39 27.35 9.21
CA PHE A 81 5.75 28.62 9.53
C PHE A 81 4.69 29.03 8.50
N ASP A 82 3.45 29.20 8.97
CA ASP A 82 2.39 29.88 8.25
C ASP A 82 2.54 31.39 8.33
N LEU A 83 2.38 32.11 7.22
CA LEU A 83 2.48 33.57 7.20
C LEU A 83 1.13 34.28 7.19
N GLN A 84 1.01 35.30 8.03
CA GLN A 84 -0.04 36.33 7.99
C GLN A 84 0.60 37.71 7.99
N MET A 85 -0.17 38.73 7.56
CA MET A 85 0.32 40.11 7.53
C MET A 85 -0.55 41.05 8.37
N THR A 86 0.12 41.80 9.22
CA THR A 86 -0.45 42.82 10.11
C THR A 86 -0.88 44.09 9.34
N LYS A 87 -1.66 44.95 9.99
CA LYS A 87 -2.15 46.23 9.45
C LYS A 87 -1.03 47.15 8.97
N ASP A 88 0.09 47.16 9.68
CA ASP A 88 1.30 47.94 9.39
C ASP A 88 2.33 47.16 8.55
N GLY A 89 1.90 46.05 7.94
CA GLY A 89 2.65 45.35 6.89
C GLY A 89 3.79 44.47 7.40
N GLN A 90 3.83 44.14 8.70
CA GLN A 90 4.76 43.15 9.27
C GLN A 90 4.24 41.74 9.04
N LEU A 91 5.13 40.83 8.64
CA LEU A 91 4.84 39.39 8.50
C LEU A 91 5.02 38.68 9.84
N ILE A 92 4.05 37.86 10.21
CA ILE A 92 4.04 37.09 11.46
C ILE A 92 3.80 35.60 11.18
N ALA A 93 4.25 34.76 12.10
CA ALA A 93 3.98 33.32 12.07
C ALA A 93 2.62 33.02 12.73
N MET A 94 1.62 32.62 11.94
CA MET A 94 0.27 32.29 12.41
C MET A 94 -0.51 31.55 11.32
N HIS A 95 -1.18 30.44 11.66
CA HIS A 95 -1.98 29.70 10.69
C HIS A 95 -3.25 30.45 10.25
N ASP A 96 -4.06 30.90 11.20
CA ASP A 96 -5.38 31.48 10.91
C ASP A 96 -5.27 32.94 10.45
N GLU A 97 -6.22 33.40 9.63
CA GLU A 97 -6.38 34.84 9.33
C GLU A 97 -6.86 35.67 10.54
N THR A 98 -7.16 35.02 11.68
CA THR A 98 -7.65 35.67 12.91
C THR A 98 -6.82 35.28 14.12
N LEU A 99 -6.69 36.20 15.07
CA LEU A 99 -5.97 36.01 16.32
C LEU A 99 -6.78 35.18 17.34
N ALA A 100 -8.02 34.81 17.01
CA ALA A 100 -9.04 34.44 17.98
C ALA A 100 -8.88 33.05 18.62
N ARG A 101 -8.26 32.09 17.92
CA ARG A 101 -8.09 30.71 18.38
C ARG A 101 -6.85 30.53 19.24
N THR A 102 -5.73 31.10 18.81
CA THR A 102 -4.40 30.85 19.37
C THR A 102 -3.88 32.01 20.22
N THR A 103 -4.74 32.98 20.57
CA THR A 103 -4.37 34.07 21.47
C THR A 103 -5.51 34.46 22.40
N ASN A 104 -5.23 35.35 23.37
CA ASN A 104 -6.24 36.00 24.21
C ASN A 104 -6.87 37.27 23.60
N ALA A 105 -6.88 37.44 22.27
CA ALA A 105 -7.39 38.65 21.61
C ALA A 105 -8.86 38.98 21.95
N LYS A 106 -9.69 37.96 22.20
CA LYS A 106 -11.09 38.16 22.63
C LYS A 106 -11.21 38.86 23.99
N GLU A 107 -10.25 38.62 24.87
CA GLU A 107 -10.20 39.18 26.22
C GLU A 107 -9.54 40.56 26.21
N LEU A 108 -8.43 40.72 25.48
CA LEU A 108 -7.67 41.97 25.45
C LEU A 108 -8.30 43.03 24.54
N TYR A 109 -8.99 42.61 23.47
CA TYR A 109 -9.59 43.50 22.47
C TYR A 109 -11.04 43.08 22.13
N PRO A 110 -11.97 43.01 23.11
CA PRO A 110 -13.32 42.48 22.90
C PRO A 110 -14.10 43.21 21.80
N ASP A 111 -13.88 44.51 21.64
CA ASP A 111 -14.60 45.36 20.69
C ASP A 111 -14.02 45.36 19.26
N ARG A 112 -13.04 44.48 18.99
CA ARG A 112 -12.32 44.40 17.71
C ARG A 112 -12.59 43.09 16.95
N ALA A 113 -13.71 42.43 17.25
CA ALA A 113 -14.18 41.28 16.47
C ALA A 113 -14.29 41.63 14.96
N PRO A 114 -13.93 40.72 14.04
CA PRO A 114 -13.60 39.31 14.27
C PRO A 114 -12.09 39.02 14.46
N TRP A 115 -11.32 39.99 14.97
CA TRP A 115 -9.89 39.83 15.31
C TRP A 115 -8.99 39.40 14.14
N ARG A 116 -9.24 39.91 12.92
CA ARG A 116 -8.41 39.57 11.76
C ARG A 116 -7.01 40.13 11.95
N VAL A 117 -5.97 39.36 11.61
CA VAL A 117 -4.58 39.81 11.75
C VAL A 117 -4.34 41.15 11.06
N LYS A 118 -4.88 41.33 9.86
CA LYS A 118 -4.77 42.56 9.05
C LYS A 118 -5.39 43.81 9.66
N ASP A 119 -6.20 43.66 10.71
CA ASP A 119 -6.84 44.78 11.41
C ASP A 119 -6.00 45.29 12.59
N PHE A 120 -4.88 44.62 12.94
CA PHE A 120 -4.05 44.93 14.10
C PHE A 120 -2.61 45.28 13.72
N THR A 121 -1.99 46.20 14.44
CA THR A 121 -0.55 46.50 14.28
C THR A 121 0.31 45.45 14.97
N ILE A 122 1.59 45.36 14.60
CA ILE A 122 2.52 44.45 15.30
C ILE A 122 2.60 44.76 16.80
N GLU A 123 2.57 46.03 17.18
CA GLU A 123 2.58 46.44 18.60
C GLU A 123 1.36 45.94 19.36
N GLU A 124 0.17 45.98 18.74
CA GLU A 124 -1.06 45.45 19.34
C GLU A 124 -0.97 43.92 19.50
N ILE A 125 -0.45 43.22 18.49
CA ILE A 125 -0.31 41.76 18.48
C ILE A 125 0.73 41.28 19.51
N LYS A 126 1.85 41.98 19.66
CA LYS A 126 2.90 41.63 20.64
C LYS A 126 2.43 41.70 22.10
N ARG A 127 1.31 42.38 22.38
CA ARG A 127 0.70 42.37 23.72
C ARG A 127 -0.03 41.07 24.04
N LEU A 128 -0.46 40.34 23.03
CA LEU A 128 -1.22 39.10 23.20
C LEU A 128 -0.39 38.00 23.86
N ASP A 129 -1.10 37.09 24.50
CA ASP A 129 -0.60 35.80 24.96
C ASP A 129 -0.98 34.76 23.90
N ALA A 130 0.03 34.22 23.23
CA ALA A 130 -0.08 33.21 22.18
C ALA A 130 0.15 31.78 22.66
N GLY A 131 0.25 31.54 23.98
CA GLY A 131 0.57 30.22 24.52
C GLY A 131 -0.36 29.70 25.62
N SER A 132 -1.01 30.56 26.41
CA SER A 132 -1.95 30.12 27.46
C SER A 132 -3.14 29.32 26.92
N TRP A 133 -3.56 29.58 25.68
CA TRP A 133 -4.63 28.82 25.02
C TRP A 133 -4.29 27.33 24.92
N PHE A 134 -3.02 26.98 24.68
CA PHE A 134 -2.57 25.61 24.53
C PHE A 134 -2.68 24.85 25.85
N ASN A 135 -2.25 25.47 26.95
CA ASN A 135 -2.40 24.88 28.29
C ASN A 135 -3.88 24.61 28.63
N LYS A 136 -4.79 25.48 28.18
CA LYS A 136 -6.22 25.31 28.38
C LYS A 136 -6.80 24.19 27.50
N ALA A 137 -6.35 24.09 26.25
CA ALA A 137 -6.83 23.10 25.30
C ALA A 137 -6.24 21.69 25.54
N TYR A 138 -5.00 21.62 26.02
CA TYR A 138 -4.23 20.39 26.25
C TYR A 138 -3.61 20.38 27.66
N PRO A 139 -4.42 20.20 28.73
CA PRO A 139 -3.95 20.25 30.11
C PRO A 139 -2.80 19.29 30.42
N ASP A 140 -2.77 18.11 29.79
CA ASP A 140 -1.73 17.10 30.00
C ASP A 140 -0.36 17.51 29.43
N GLN A 141 -0.36 18.44 28.47
CA GLN A 141 0.86 18.99 27.85
C GLN A 141 1.18 20.40 28.40
N ALA A 142 0.40 20.88 29.37
CA ALA A 142 0.51 22.25 29.84
C ALA A 142 1.85 22.51 30.53
N LYS A 143 2.47 23.65 30.21
CA LYS A 143 3.72 24.09 30.85
C LYS A 143 3.62 25.55 31.26
N GLN A 144 4.18 25.88 32.43
CA GLN A 144 4.27 27.27 32.88
C GLN A 144 5.01 28.15 31.86
N ALA A 145 6.02 27.58 31.18
CA ALA A 145 6.79 28.27 30.16
C ALA A 145 5.98 28.67 28.90
N TYR A 146 4.77 28.13 28.71
CA TYR A 146 3.90 28.49 27.59
C TYR A 146 3.05 29.73 27.87
N ILE A 147 2.86 30.09 29.13
CA ILE A 147 2.10 31.29 29.50
C ILE A 147 2.86 32.54 29.04
N GLY A 148 2.17 33.43 28.33
CA GLY A 148 2.74 34.69 27.85
C GLY A 148 3.68 34.56 26.64
N GLN A 149 3.75 33.40 25.99
CA GLN A 149 4.44 33.26 24.70
C GLN A 149 3.90 34.29 23.70
N LYS A 150 4.76 34.79 22.82
CA LYS A 150 4.45 35.86 21.87
C LYS A 150 4.33 35.31 20.47
N VAL A 151 3.48 35.96 19.66
CA VAL A 151 3.42 35.75 18.21
C VAL A 151 4.75 36.24 17.61
N PRO A 152 5.56 35.38 16.98
CA PRO A 152 6.81 35.78 16.33
C PRO A 152 6.54 36.57 15.05
N THR A 153 7.39 37.55 14.75
CA THR A 153 7.54 38.04 13.37
C THR A 153 8.27 36.99 12.54
N LEU A 154 8.19 37.08 11.22
CA LEU A 154 8.96 36.21 10.33
C LEU A 154 10.47 36.35 10.59
N GLU A 155 10.97 37.59 10.74
CA GLU A 155 12.38 37.86 11.03
C GLU A 155 12.84 37.22 12.35
N GLU A 156 12.02 37.28 13.41
CA GLU A 156 12.34 36.63 14.68
C GLU A 156 12.33 35.09 14.56
N ALA A 157 11.44 34.51 13.75
CA ALA A 157 11.30 33.06 13.60
C ALA A 157 12.51 32.43 12.88
N ILE A 158 12.74 32.81 11.61
CA ILE A 158 14.00 33.45 11.22
C ILE A 158 15.28 33.13 11.98
N GLU A 159 15.76 34.20 12.60
CA GLU A 159 16.95 34.25 13.42
C GLU A 159 16.92 33.23 14.55
N PHE A 160 15.74 32.92 15.10
CA PHE A 160 15.61 31.93 16.16
C PHE A 160 16.00 30.53 15.68
N VAL A 161 15.50 30.09 14.51
CA VAL A 161 15.84 28.77 13.95
C VAL A 161 17.28 28.73 13.49
N GLN A 162 17.80 29.76 12.82
CA GLN A 162 19.22 29.81 12.45
C GLN A 162 20.14 29.71 13.68
N LYS A 163 19.81 30.43 14.76
CA LYS A 163 20.59 30.45 16.00
C LYS A 163 20.54 29.12 16.76
N HIS A 164 19.37 28.49 16.87
CA HIS A 164 19.19 27.32 17.74
C HIS A 164 19.20 25.98 16.99
N GLY A 165 18.95 25.99 15.68
CA GLY A 165 19.01 24.82 14.82
C GLY A 165 20.43 24.41 14.46
N ASN A 166 21.40 25.32 14.58
CA ASN A 166 22.84 25.06 14.39
C ASN A 166 23.15 24.37 13.05
N GLY A 167 22.48 24.80 11.97
CA GLY A 167 22.58 24.22 10.62
C GLY A 167 21.90 22.84 10.44
N LYS A 168 21.32 22.27 11.49
CA LYS A 168 20.63 20.98 11.42
C LYS A 168 19.18 21.12 10.95
N SER A 169 18.46 22.12 11.47
CA SER A 169 17.08 22.39 11.07
C SER A 169 16.99 23.55 10.09
N GLY A 170 16.23 23.35 9.02
CA GLY A 170 15.90 24.32 7.99
C GLY A 170 14.57 25.04 8.23
N LEU A 171 14.20 25.84 7.24
CA LEU A 171 13.00 26.68 7.22
C LEU A 171 12.01 26.16 6.18
N TYR A 172 10.75 26.05 6.56
CA TYR A 172 9.63 25.73 5.66
C TYR A 172 8.55 26.80 5.85
N MET A 173 8.20 27.57 4.82
CA MET A 173 7.32 28.74 4.99
C MET A 173 6.13 28.72 4.03
N GLU A 174 4.92 28.81 4.57
CA GLU A 174 3.70 28.92 3.76
C GLU A 174 3.34 30.38 3.46
N THR A 175 3.25 30.70 2.17
CA THR A 175 2.65 31.96 1.67
C THR A 175 1.18 31.77 1.34
N LYS A 176 0.38 32.84 1.45
CA LYS A 176 -1.04 32.85 1.06
C LYS A 176 -1.21 33.36 -0.37
N ALA A 177 -2.43 33.32 -0.91
CA ALA A 177 -2.67 33.84 -2.26
C ALA A 177 -2.37 35.35 -2.35
N PRO A 178 -1.81 35.85 -3.47
CA PRO A 178 -1.43 37.27 -3.61
C PRO A 178 -2.61 38.24 -3.41
N SER A 179 -3.84 37.77 -3.66
CA SER A 179 -5.08 38.54 -3.46
C SER A 179 -5.46 38.73 -1.98
N VAL A 180 -4.97 37.88 -1.07
CA VAL A 180 -5.22 38.01 0.38
C VAL A 180 -4.31 39.08 0.98
N TYR A 181 -3.02 39.05 0.64
CA TYR A 181 -2.01 40.00 1.12
C TYR A 181 -1.11 40.48 -0.02
N PRO A 182 -1.54 41.51 -0.79
CA PRO A 182 -0.71 42.05 -1.87
C PRO A 182 0.65 42.53 -1.36
N GLY A 183 1.73 42.05 -1.96
CA GLY A 183 3.10 42.39 -1.57
C GLY A 183 3.74 41.45 -0.55
N MET A 184 3.05 40.36 -0.16
CA MET A 184 3.59 39.36 0.78
C MET A 184 4.87 38.72 0.25
N GLU A 185 4.88 38.29 -1.00
CA GLU A 185 6.02 37.56 -1.59
C GLU A 185 7.27 38.45 -1.64
N GLU A 186 7.14 39.71 -2.04
CA GLU A 186 8.25 40.67 -2.05
C GLU A 186 8.82 40.90 -0.65
N LYS A 187 7.95 41.06 0.36
CA LYS A 187 8.35 41.24 1.76
C LYS A 187 9.03 39.98 2.32
N VAL A 188 8.54 38.79 1.97
CA VAL A 188 9.20 37.53 2.33
C VAL A 188 10.62 37.51 1.77
N ILE A 189 10.80 37.78 0.47
CA ILE A 189 12.11 37.80 -0.17
C ILE A 189 13.03 38.89 0.44
N GLU A 190 12.49 40.06 0.79
CA GLU A 190 13.24 41.12 1.48
C GLU A 190 13.76 40.64 2.85
N ILE A 191 12.91 40.02 3.66
CA ILE A 191 13.30 39.49 4.97
C ILE A 191 14.33 38.35 4.82
N LEU A 192 14.14 37.44 3.87
CA LEU A 192 15.09 36.35 3.62
C LEU A 192 16.47 36.86 3.16
N LYS A 193 16.52 37.98 2.42
CA LYS A 193 17.80 38.67 2.10
C LYS A 193 18.42 39.25 3.35
N LYS A 194 17.62 39.93 4.17
CA LYS A 194 18.08 40.59 5.40
C LYS A 194 18.66 39.59 6.42
N THR A 195 18.05 38.41 6.54
CA THR A 195 18.48 37.35 7.47
C THR A 195 19.48 36.36 6.87
N HIS A 196 19.95 36.61 5.63
CA HIS A 196 20.81 35.70 4.86
C HIS A 196 20.21 34.29 4.62
N ALA A 197 18.92 34.09 4.86
CA ALA A 197 18.25 32.80 4.69
C ALA A 197 18.09 32.39 3.21
N LEU A 198 18.15 33.32 2.26
CA LEU A 198 18.17 32.97 0.83
C LEU A 198 19.39 32.15 0.42
N GLU A 199 20.46 32.18 1.20
CA GLU A 199 21.70 31.42 0.96
C GLU A 199 21.63 30.02 1.59
N ASP A 200 20.58 29.72 2.36
CA ASP A 200 20.41 28.44 3.05
C ASP A 200 19.86 27.36 2.10
N GLU A 201 20.59 26.25 1.97
CA GLU A 201 20.17 25.10 1.16
C GLU A 201 18.95 24.37 1.75
N LYS A 202 18.68 24.58 3.05
CA LYS A 202 17.53 24.03 3.78
C LYS A 202 16.39 25.05 3.90
N LEU A 203 16.11 25.75 2.80
CA LEU A 203 14.97 26.66 2.68
C LEU A 203 13.93 26.11 1.68
N PHE A 204 12.70 25.96 2.14
CA PHE A 204 11.52 25.71 1.32
C PHE A 204 10.46 26.80 1.52
N LEU A 205 9.77 27.15 0.44
CA LEU A 205 8.50 27.88 0.50
C LEU A 205 7.38 27.06 -0.12
N GLU A 206 6.21 27.14 0.48
CA GLU A 206 5.02 26.45 0.03
C GLU A 206 3.82 27.38 -0.12
N SER A 207 2.85 26.93 -0.89
CA SER A 207 1.55 27.60 -1.00
C SER A 207 0.53 26.68 -1.65
N PHE A 208 -0.74 26.87 -1.28
CA PHE A 208 -1.86 26.42 -2.10
C PHE A 208 -2.02 27.26 -3.38
N SER A 209 -1.47 28.48 -3.40
CA SER A 209 -1.58 29.41 -4.53
C SER A 209 -0.41 29.26 -5.50
N GLU A 210 -0.69 28.69 -6.67
CA GLU A 210 0.27 28.67 -7.78
C GLU A 210 0.72 30.09 -8.18
N GLU A 211 -0.19 31.07 -8.11
CA GLU A 211 0.13 32.47 -8.42
C GLU A 211 1.22 33.00 -7.49
N SER A 212 1.14 32.68 -6.19
CA SER A 212 2.18 33.02 -5.21
C SER A 212 3.50 32.35 -5.58
N LEU A 213 3.49 31.04 -5.83
CA LEU A 213 4.70 30.28 -6.11
C LEU A 213 5.41 30.76 -7.38
N ARG A 214 4.67 31.02 -8.46
CA ARG A 214 5.28 31.58 -9.69
C ARG A 214 5.85 32.99 -9.46
N LYS A 215 5.20 33.80 -8.63
CA LYS A 215 5.72 35.11 -8.26
C LYS A 215 7.02 34.99 -7.47
N VAL A 216 7.09 34.09 -6.49
CA VAL A 216 8.32 33.79 -5.75
C VAL A 216 9.40 33.24 -6.69
N HIS A 217 9.06 32.34 -7.60
CA HIS A 217 9.99 31.77 -8.58
C HIS A 217 10.65 32.87 -9.43
N ASN A 218 9.89 33.89 -9.83
CA ASN A 218 10.43 35.04 -10.56
C ASN A 218 11.33 35.94 -9.69
N LEU A 219 11.00 36.13 -8.41
CA LEU A 219 11.74 37.00 -7.49
C LEU A 219 13.02 36.35 -6.93
N ALA A 220 13.01 35.03 -6.76
CA ALA A 220 14.09 34.24 -6.15
C ALA A 220 14.12 32.82 -6.75
N PRO A 221 14.64 32.65 -7.98
CA PRO A 221 14.52 31.41 -8.77
C PRO A 221 15.25 30.20 -8.17
N ASN A 222 16.18 30.40 -7.25
CA ASN A 222 16.94 29.32 -6.60
C ASN A 222 16.23 28.74 -5.38
N VAL A 223 15.14 29.35 -4.93
CA VAL A 223 14.42 28.89 -3.74
C VAL A 223 13.55 27.68 -4.09
N LYS A 224 13.61 26.63 -3.27
CA LYS A 224 12.83 25.42 -3.48
C LYS A 224 11.37 25.68 -3.13
N LEU A 225 10.49 25.46 -4.11
CA LEU A 225 9.05 25.72 -3.97
C LEU A 225 8.26 24.41 -3.91
N ILE A 226 7.17 24.42 -3.13
CA ILE A 226 6.32 23.25 -2.89
C ILE A 226 4.86 23.66 -3.15
N GLN A 227 4.23 23.01 -4.13
CA GLN A 227 2.81 23.23 -4.42
C GLN A 227 1.94 22.37 -3.52
N LEU A 228 1.12 23.00 -2.68
CA LEU A 228 0.18 22.29 -1.81
C LEU A 228 -1.07 21.86 -2.58
N TYR A 229 -1.58 20.66 -2.25
CA TYR A 229 -2.79 20.11 -2.87
C TYR A 229 -3.78 19.58 -1.83
N THR A 230 -5.05 19.93 -2.01
CA THR A 230 -6.19 19.21 -1.42
C THR A 230 -6.83 18.30 -2.47
N ALA A 231 -7.65 17.34 -2.04
CA ALA A 231 -8.41 16.50 -2.97
C ALA A 231 -9.31 17.30 -3.92
N ALA A 232 -9.86 18.43 -3.46
CA ALA A 232 -10.69 19.30 -4.30
C ALA A 232 -9.89 19.94 -5.46
N MET A 233 -8.61 20.25 -5.25
CA MET A 233 -7.75 20.89 -6.26
C MET A 233 -7.33 19.95 -7.38
N LEU A 234 -7.28 18.64 -7.12
CA LEU A 234 -6.95 17.60 -8.10
C LEU A 234 -8.17 16.91 -8.70
N LYS A 235 -9.38 17.18 -8.17
CA LYS A 235 -10.60 16.53 -8.63
C LYS A 235 -10.82 16.76 -10.13
N GLY A 236 -10.91 15.66 -10.89
CA GLY A 236 -11.13 15.68 -12.33
C GLY A 236 -9.90 16.07 -13.18
N LYS A 237 -8.74 16.27 -12.56
CA LYS A 237 -7.48 16.51 -13.28
C LYS A 237 -6.77 15.20 -13.61
N ASP A 238 -6.04 15.21 -14.72
CA ASP A 238 -5.00 14.22 -14.99
C ASP A 238 -3.78 14.55 -14.11
N VAL A 239 -3.49 13.66 -13.16
CA VAL A 239 -2.40 13.85 -12.19
C VAL A 239 -1.04 13.90 -12.88
N SER A 240 -0.81 13.09 -13.92
CA SER A 240 0.47 13.08 -14.64
C SER A 240 0.72 14.40 -15.37
N GLN A 241 -0.32 14.96 -16.01
CA GLN A 241 -0.23 16.28 -16.63
C GLN A 241 -0.04 17.40 -15.59
N GLU A 242 -0.73 17.30 -14.45
CA GLU A 242 -0.62 18.28 -13.38
C GLU A 242 0.79 18.28 -12.77
N MET A 243 1.36 17.12 -12.45
CA MET A 243 2.72 17.04 -11.89
C MET A 243 3.77 17.56 -12.89
N LYS A 244 3.64 17.22 -14.18
CA LYS A 244 4.50 17.79 -15.23
C LYS A 244 4.43 19.31 -15.26
N ARG A 245 3.24 19.89 -15.20
CA ARG A 245 3.02 21.35 -15.21
C ARG A 245 3.56 22.04 -13.96
N VAL A 246 3.46 21.39 -12.79
CA VAL A 246 4.02 21.88 -11.53
C VAL A 246 5.55 21.92 -11.55
N SER A 247 6.17 20.94 -12.22
CA SER A 247 7.64 20.88 -12.35
C SER A 247 8.29 22.07 -13.06
N ASP A 248 7.50 22.91 -13.74
CA ASP A 248 7.98 24.15 -14.36
C ASP A 248 8.43 25.22 -13.34
N TYR A 249 7.96 25.16 -12.09
CA TYR A 249 8.23 26.20 -11.09
C TYR A 249 8.47 25.66 -9.68
N ALA A 250 8.08 24.43 -9.38
CA ALA A 250 8.22 23.82 -8.05
C ALA A 250 9.24 22.69 -8.02
N ALA A 251 9.92 22.55 -6.88
CA ALA A 251 10.81 21.44 -6.57
C ALA A 251 10.05 20.22 -6.01
N GLY A 252 8.79 20.40 -5.61
CA GLY A 252 7.95 19.32 -5.09
C GLY A 252 6.50 19.72 -4.87
N VAL A 253 5.75 18.79 -4.28
CA VAL A 253 4.34 18.90 -3.94
C VAL A 253 4.09 18.49 -2.50
N GLY A 254 3.15 19.17 -1.84
CA GLY A 254 2.65 18.83 -0.52
C GLY A 254 1.17 18.47 -0.58
N PRO A 255 0.82 17.22 -0.91
CA PRO A 255 -0.58 16.80 -0.97
C PRO A 255 -1.14 16.48 0.43
N SER A 256 -2.46 16.57 0.62
CA SER A 256 -3.10 15.93 1.76
C SER A 256 -2.81 14.42 1.73
N LYS A 257 -2.52 13.82 2.89
CA LYS A 257 -2.02 12.43 2.97
C LYS A 257 -2.87 11.38 2.22
N GLU A 258 -4.18 11.60 2.11
CA GLU A 258 -5.11 10.69 1.42
C GLU A 258 -4.92 10.65 -0.10
N LEU A 259 -4.22 11.62 -0.68
CA LEU A 259 -3.89 11.67 -2.10
C LEU A 259 -2.62 10.88 -2.44
N VAL A 260 -1.83 10.48 -1.43
CA VAL A 260 -0.56 9.78 -1.66
C VAL A 260 -0.84 8.31 -1.95
N VAL A 261 -0.91 8.01 -3.24
CA VAL A 261 -1.10 6.67 -3.81
C VAL A 261 -0.07 6.43 -4.91
N PRO A 262 0.19 5.17 -5.34
CA PRO A 262 1.21 4.86 -6.35
C PRO A 262 1.15 5.74 -7.61
N LYS A 263 -0.06 6.05 -8.10
CA LYS A 263 -0.26 6.93 -9.26
C LYS A 263 0.28 8.36 -9.07
N LEU A 264 0.07 8.96 -7.89
CA LEU A 264 0.57 10.30 -7.59
C LEU A 264 2.09 10.27 -7.40
N MET A 265 2.60 9.25 -6.69
CA MET A 265 4.04 9.05 -6.48
C MET A 265 4.77 8.91 -7.82
N GLU A 266 4.27 8.06 -8.72
CA GLU A 266 4.81 7.89 -10.06
C GLU A 266 4.86 9.22 -10.81
N ALA A 267 3.72 9.91 -10.90
CA ALA A 267 3.61 11.18 -11.61
C ALA A 267 4.56 12.26 -11.05
N ALA A 268 4.71 12.34 -9.73
CA ALA A 268 5.59 13.31 -9.09
C ALA A 268 7.07 12.95 -9.32
N HIS A 269 7.47 11.72 -9.01
CA HIS A 269 8.87 11.29 -9.08
C HIS A 269 9.41 11.20 -10.51
N GLN A 270 8.59 10.83 -11.50
CA GLN A 270 8.97 10.92 -12.92
C GLN A 270 9.32 12.36 -13.34
N ASN A 271 8.70 13.36 -12.70
CA ASN A 271 8.98 14.78 -12.91
C ASN A 271 9.96 15.36 -11.87
N LYS A 272 10.64 14.50 -11.09
CA LYS A 272 11.64 14.88 -10.07
C LYS A 272 11.09 15.83 -9.00
N LEU A 273 9.80 15.72 -8.71
CA LEU A 273 9.13 16.48 -7.66
C LEU A 273 9.21 15.71 -6.34
N LEU A 274 9.71 16.35 -5.30
CA LEU A 274 9.61 15.84 -3.93
C LEU A 274 8.14 15.71 -3.50
N VAL A 275 7.79 14.70 -2.71
CA VAL A 275 6.44 14.48 -2.18
C VAL A 275 6.45 14.57 -0.66
N HIS A 276 5.93 15.66 -0.10
CA HIS A 276 5.88 15.91 1.35
C HIS A 276 4.43 16.03 1.85
N PRO A 277 3.71 14.93 2.15
CA PRO A 277 2.32 15.00 2.57
C PRO A 277 2.09 15.66 3.92
N TRP A 278 0.90 16.24 4.08
CA TRP A 278 0.41 16.84 5.33
C TRP A 278 -1.00 16.34 5.72
N THR A 279 -1.40 16.41 6.99
CA THR A 279 -0.54 16.36 8.19
C THR A 279 -0.57 14.93 8.72
N VAL A 280 0.59 14.27 8.76
CA VAL A 280 0.73 12.86 9.13
C VAL A 280 1.05 12.75 10.63
N ASN A 281 0.07 12.29 11.41
CA ASN A 281 0.13 12.32 12.88
C ASN A 281 -0.06 10.94 13.54
N SER A 282 -0.32 9.90 12.78
CA SER A 282 -0.38 8.52 13.29
C SER A 282 0.89 7.77 12.87
N LEU A 283 1.42 6.92 13.74
CA LEU A 283 2.58 6.08 13.39
C LEU A 283 2.27 5.13 12.22
N ASP A 284 1.03 4.65 12.12
CA ASP A 284 0.59 3.79 11.02
C ASP A 284 0.67 4.51 9.67
N ASP A 285 0.17 5.75 9.59
CA ASP A 285 0.29 6.56 8.38
C ASP A 285 1.75 6.91 8.10
N MET A 286 2.54 7.26 9.13
CA MET A 286 3.97 7.56 8.96
C MET A 286 4.71 6.37 8.33
N ALA A 287 4.52 5.17 8.88
CA ALA A 287 5.14 3.95 8.40
C ALA A 287 4.67 3.61 6.98
N ALA A 288 3.36 3.72 6.69
CA ALA A 288 2.79 3.40 5.39
C ALA A 288 3.29 4.35 4.29
N LEU A 289 3.28 5.66 4.53
CA LEU A 289 3.70 6.66 3.54
C LEU A 289 5.21 6.63 3.32
N THR A 290 6.02 6.42 4.37
CA THR A 290 7.46 6.18 4.21
C THR A 290 7.73 4.94 3.38
N SER A 291 6.95 3.87 3.58
CA SER A 291 7.12 2.61 2.82
C SER A 291 6.68 2.72 1.36
N LEU A 292 5.76 3.64 1.05
CA LEU A 292 5.36 4.01 -0.31
C LEU A 292 6.40 4.91 -1.03
N GLY A 293 7.32 5.51 -0.27
CA GLY A 293 8.49 6.21 -0.78
C GLY A 293 8.39 7.74 -0.80
N VAL A 294 7.58 8.35 0.07
CA VAL A 294 7.57 9.83 0.21
C VAL A 294 8.92 10.38 0.67
N ASP A 295 9.24 11.61 0.26
CA ASP A 295 10.54 12.26 0.57
C ASP A 295 10.55 13.00 1.92
N GLY A 296 9.38 13.21 2.52
CA GLY A 296 9.24 13.88 3.81
C GLY A 296 7.81 13.89 4.29
N GLN A 297 7.55 14.24 5.54
CA GLN A 297 6.19 14.32 6.06
C GLN A 297 6.05 15.50 7.02
N PHE A 298 4.95 16.25 6.88
CA PHE A 298 4.54 17.24 7.87
C PHE A 298 3.87 16.54 9.03
N THR A 299 4.37 16.76 10.24
CA THR A 299 3.82 16.16 11.46
C THR A 299 3.81 17.12 12.62
N ASN A 300 2.81 17.00 13.49
CA ASN A 300 2.78 17.67 14.79
C ASN A 300 3.66 16.96 15.83
N TYR A 301 4.09 15.72 15.54
CA TYR A 301 4.82 14.81 16.43
C TYR A 301 6.23 14.47 15.87
N PRO A 302 7.14 15.45 15.74
CA PRO A 302 8.44 15.24 15.10
C PRO A 302 9.28 14.16 15.81
N ASP A 303 9.17 14.03 17.13
CA ASP A 303 9.86 12.98 17.88
C ASP A 303 9.37 11.57 17.56
N GLN A 304 8.07 11.39 17.33
CA GLN A 304 7.53 10.08 16.97
C GLN A 304 8.01 9.66 15.59
N PHE A 305 8.04 10.60 14.63
CA PHE A 305 8.50 10.29 13.28
C PHE A 305 10.01 10.05 13.24
N GLU A 306 10.82 10.89 13.90
CA GLU A 306 12.27 10.68 14.04
C GLU A 306 12.59 9.33 14.71
N ASN A 307 11.88 8.98 15.79
CA ASN A 307 12.09 7.70 16.47
C ASN A 307 11.69 6.50 15.61
N LEU A 308 10.68 6.66 14.73
CA LEU A 308 10.29 5.63 13.77
C LEU A 308 11.40 5.41 12.73
N LEU A 309 11.97 6.49 12.17
CA LEU A 309 13.01 6.43 11.16
C LEU A 309 14.37 5.94 11.70
N ASP A 310 14.71 6.24 12.97
CA ASP A 310 15.97 5.82 13.62
C ASP A 310 16.02 4.31 13.96
N LYS A 311 14.95 3.56 13.70
CA LYS A 311 14.81 2.15 14.07
C LYS A 311 14.19 1.35 12.93
N PRO A 312 14.56 0.07 12.74
CA PRO A 312 13.78 -0.82 11.90
C PRO A 312 12.32 -0.87 12.38
N PHE A 313 11.38 -0.77 11.46
CA PHE A 313 9.95 -0.80 11.77
C PHE A 313 9.19 -1.67 10.76
N ILE A 314 7.96 -2.07 11.11
CA ILE A 314 7.11 -2.84 10.22
C ILE A 314 6.55 -1.94 9.13
N SER A 315 6.81 -2.27 7.87
CA SER A 315 6.53 -1.39 6.73
C SER A 315 5.22 -1.74 5.99
N HIS A 316 4.89 -3.03 5.89
CA HIS A 316 3.83 -3.52 5.00
C HIS A 316 2.70 -4.24 5.76
N GLY A 317 2.47 -3.86 7.01
CA GLY A 317 1.45 -4.45 7.87
C GLY A 317 1.82 -5.83 8.42
N VAL A 318 0.80 -6.53 8.91
CA VAL A 318 0.89 -7.92 9.33
C VAL A 318 -0.18 -8.76 8.63
N ALA A 319 0.06 -10.07 8.51
CA ALA A 319 -0.90 -11.00 7.95
C ALA A 319 -0.90 -12.31 8.72
N SER A 320 -1.98 -13.07 8.58
CA SER A 320 -2.07 -14.45 9.06
C SER A 320 -2.59 -15.34 7.95
N GLY A 321 -2.28 -16.64 7.99
CA GLY A 321 -2.75 -17.58 6.99
C GLY A 321 -2.38 -19.01 7.33
N ASP A 322 -2.78 -19.92 6.43
CA ASP A 322 -2.75 -21.36 6.65
C ASP A 322 -3.29 -21.72 8.06
N VAL A 323 -4.39 -21.06 8.43
CA VAL A 323 -4.99 -21.18 9.76
C VAL A 323 -5.71 -22.51 9.85
N THR A 324 -5.43 -23.27 10.92
CA THR A 324 -6.11 -24.52 11.25
C THR A 324 -6.94 -24.33 12.51
N ASP A 325 -7.43 -25.43 13.08
CA ASP A 325 -8.12 -25.43 14.37
C ASP A 325 -7.16 -25.18 15.55
N SER A 326 -5.87 -25.37 15.34
CA SER A 326 -4.85 -25.43 16.39
C SER A 326 -3.55 -24.70 16.05
N SER A 327 -3.43 -24.14 14.84
CA SER A 327 -2.26 -23.39 14.40
C SER A 327 -2.59 -22.24 13.45
N ALA A 328 -1.64 -21.32 13.29
CA ALA A 328 -1.65 -20.28 12.27
C ALA A 328 -0.22 -19.84 11.92
N ILE A 329 0.00 -19.42 10.68
CA ILE A 329 1.22 -18.74 10.26
C ILE A 329 1.00 -17.24 10.37
N LEU A 330 1.91 -16.55 11.04
CA LEU A 330 1.91 -15.09 11.18
C LEU A 330 3.05 -14.51 10.35
N TRP A 331 2.78 -13.41 9.66
CA TRP A 331 3.69 -12.77 8.73
C TRP A 331 3.82 -11.27 8.98
N THR A 332 5.02 -10.72 8.76
CA THR A 332 5.26 -9.28 8.64
C THR A 332 6.53 -8.99 7.82
N ARG A 333 6.82 -7.72 7.55
CA ARG A 333 8.05 -7.25 6.89
C ARG A 333 8.60 -6.00 7.58
N THR A 334 9.90 -5.98 7.88
CA THR A 334 10.58 -4.78 8.41
C THR A 334 11.26 -3.97 7.30
N THR A 335 11.58 -2.70 7.58
CA THR A 335 12.35 -1.85 6.65
C THR A 335 13.79 -2.32 6.47
N GLU A 336 14.36 -2.91 7.51
CA GLU A 336 15.75 -3.35 7.56
C GLU A 336 15.90 -4.63 8.40
N LYS A 337 17.14 -5.12 8.53
CA LYS A 337 17.47 -6.27 9.38
C LYS A 337 17.07 -6.00 10.84
N ALA A 338 16.26 -6.89 11.40
CA ALA A 338 15.78 -6.78 12.78
C ALA A 338 15.45 -8.15 13.36
N ASN A 339 15.42 -8.27 14.68
CA ASN A 339 14.66 -9.34 15.33
C ASN A 339 13.24 -8.85 15.51
N VAL A 340 12.27 -9.62 15.05
CA VAL A 340 10.85 -9.29 15.14
C VAL A 340 10.20 -10.17 16.19
N GLN A 341 9.47 -9.55 17.10
CA GLN A 341 8.68 -10.23 18.11
C GLN A 341 7.20 -10.19 17.74
N PHE A 342 6.55 -11.36 17.81
CA PHE A 342 5.11 -11.54 17.73
C PHE A 342 4.58 -11.89 19.11
N GLU A 343 3.61 -11.12 19.60
CA GLU A 343 2.80 -11.45 20.77
C GLU A 343 1.44 -11.93 20.29
N ILE A 344 0.91 -13.01 20.88
CA ILE A 344 -0.30 -13.70 20.41
C ILE A 344 -1.16 -14.03 21.63
N SER A 345 -2.41 -13.61 21.65
CA SER A 345 -3.33 -13.85 22.76
C SER A 345 -4.78 -13.96 22.29
N SER A 346 -5.61 -14.72 23.00
CA SER A 346 -7.07 -14.67 22.83
C SER A 346 -7.70 -13.46 23.55
N ASP A 347 -6.91 -12.68 24.30
CA ASP A 347 -7.29 -11.44 24.95
C ASP A 347 -6.70 -10.25 24.18
N SER A 348 -7.55 -9.39 23.63
CA SER A 348 -7.13 -8.22 22.83
C SER A 348 -6.30 -7.20 23.62
N SER A 349 -6.28 -7.28 24.95
CA SER A 349 -5.44 -6.45 25.82
C SER A 349 -4.03 -7.02 26.03
N PHE A 350 -3.77 -8.26 25.62
CA PHE A 350 -2.50 -8.99 25.80
C PHE A 350 -2.07 -9.15 27.26
N LYS A 351 -2.99 -9.01 28.22
CA LYS A 351 -2.69 -9.13 29.66
C LYS A 351 -2.66 -10.59 30.15
N HIS A 352 -3.31 -11.50 29.44
CA HIS A 352 -3.43 -12.91 29.81
C HIS A 352 -3.10 -13.81 28.62
N ASP A 353 -2.59 -15.01 28.90
CA ASP A 353 -2.31 -16.08 27.92
C ASP A 353 -1.47 -15.66 26.70
N THR A 354 -0.68 -14.59 26.84
CA THR A 354 0.15 -14.05 25.76
C THR A 354 1.34 -14.95 25.50
N ARG A 355 1.41 -15.48 24.28
CA ARG A 355 2.54 -16.25 23.76
C ARG A 355 3.44 -15.32 22.97
N VAL A 356 4.74 -15.57 23.04
CA VAL A 356 5.74 -14.76 22.35
C VAL A 356 6.55 -15.64 21.40
N LYS A 357 6.70 -15.19 20.16
CA LYS A 357 7.57 -15.78 19.14
C LYS A 357 8.52 -14.70 18.63
N THR A 358 9.77 -15.07 18.37
CA THR A 358 10.77 -14.14 17.82
C THR A 358 11.46 -14.79 16.65
N ALA A 359 11.62 -14.06 15.54
CA ALA A 359 12.35 -14.51 14.37
C ALA A 359 13.10 -13.34 13.71
N PRO A 360 14.24 -13.62 13.04
CA PRO A 360 15.01 -12.59 12.36
C PRO A 360 14.39 -12.22 11.01
N ALA A 361 14.40 -10.93 10.71
CA ALA A 361 14.21 -10.37 9.37
C ALA A 361 15.59 -10.18 8.73
N ASP A 362 15.80 -10.70 7.52
CA ASP A 362 17.06 -10.58 6.80
C ASP A 362 16.87 -10.24 5.31
N ALA A 363 17.92 -9.73 4.69
CA ALA A 363 17.88 -9.27 3.30
C ALA A 363 17.66 -10.41 2.29
N LYS A 364 17.95 -11.68 2.65
CA LYS A 364 17.78 -12.83 1.74
C LYS A 364 16.31 -13.08 1.43
N ASN A 365 15.42 -12.69 2.34
CA ASN A 365 13.97 -12.87 2.21
C ASN A 365 13.23 -11.52 2.23
N ASP A 366 13.87 -10.45 1.72
CA ASP A 366 13.34 -9.08 1.73
C ASP A 366 12.81 -8.60 3.09
N PHE A 367 13.49 -8.99 4.16
CA PHE A 367 13.14 -8.65 5.54
C PHE A 367 11.74 -9.11 5.96
N THR A 368 11.17 -10.08 5.23
CA THR A 368 9.94 -10.77 5.64
C THR A 368 10.23 -11.73 6.79
N VAL A 369 9.25 -11.88 7.67
CA VAL A 369 9.33 -12.79 8.83
C VAL A 369 8.06 -13.60 8.89
N LYS A 370 8.21 -14.92 9.05
CA LYS A 370 7.12 -15.85 9.32
C LYS A 370 7.37 -16.58 10.64
N VAL A 371 6.33 -16.71 11.45
CA VAL A 371 6.35 -17.56 12.66
C VAL A 371 5.10 -18.42 12.71
N GLU A 372 5.26 -19.64 13.20
CA GLU A 372 4.13 -20.55 13.43
C GLU A 372 3.66 -20.46 14.89
N ALA A 373 2.36 -20.19 15.05
CA ALA A 373 1.66 -20.14 16.31
C ALA A 373 0.90 -21.47 16.51
N ASN A 374 1.49 -22.41 17.25
CA ASN A 374 0.92 -23.75 17.49
C ASN A 374 0.19 -23.85 18.83
N GLY A 375 -0.64 -24.89 18.97
CA GLY A 375 -1.37 -25.23 20.20
C GLY A 375 -2.45 -24.21 20.54
N LEU A 376 -3.04 -23.59 19.52
CA LEU A 376 -4.16 -22.67 19.65
C LEU A 376 -5.43 -23.46 19.97
N LYS A 377 -6.43 -22.76 20.51
CA LYS A 377 -7.75 -23.34 20.74
C LYS A 377 -8.58 -23.21 19.46
N PRO A 378 -9.41 -24.22 19.14
CA PRO A 378 -10.34 -24.18 18.02
C PRO A 378 -11.45 -23.14 18.25
N ASP A 379 -12.10 -22.72 17.18
CA ASP A 379 -13.22 -21.75 17.16
C ASP A 379 -12.95 -20.50 18.03
N THR A 380 -11.72 -19.99 17.99
CA THR A 380 -11.26 -18.93 18.87
C THR A 380 -10.65 -17.79 18.07
N THR A 381 -11.10 -16.56 18.34
CA THR A 381 -10.42 -15.36 17.84
C THR A 381 -9.15 -15.11 18.62
N TYR A 382 -8.04 -15.03 17.90
CA TYR A 382 -6.75 -14.60 18.42
C TYR A 382 -6.42 -13.20 17.90
N TYR A 383 -5.88 -12.39 18.80
CA TYR A 383 -5.24 -11.13 18.51
C TYR A 383 -3.73 -11.35 18.54
N TYR A 384 -3.04 -10.72 17.60
CA TYR A 384 -1.58 -10.73 17.60
C TYR A 384 -1.05 -9.36 17.27
N ARG A 385 0.18 -9.11 17.68
CA ARG A 385 0.87 -7.87 17.34
C ARG A 385 2.33 -8.14 17.11
N ALA A 386 2.91 -7.46 16.12
CA ALA A 386 4.29 -7.59 15.76
C ALA A 386 5.02 -6.26 15.94
N HIS A 387 6.28 -6.32 16.33
CA HIS A 387 7.19 -5.17 16.34
C HIS A 387 8.64 -5.64 16.15
N ALA A 388 9.48 -4.79 15.58
CA ALA A 388 10.92 -4.97 15.68
C ALA A 388 11.33 -4.74 17.14
N VAL A 389 12.14 -5.63 17.73
CA VAL A 389 12.51 -5.60 19.16
C VAL A 389 13.16 -4.26 19.58
N SER A 390 13.85 -3.59 18.65
CA SER A 390 14.47 -2.28 18.88
C SER A 390 13.51 -1.09 18.76
N SER A 391 12.30 -1.30 18.24
CA SER A 391 11.28 -0.29 18.01
C SER A 391 10.09 -0.47 18.95
N LYS A 392 9.39 0.63 19.22
CA LYS A 392 8.12 0.61 19.96
C LYS A 392 6.90 0.58 19.04
N TYR A 393 7.10 0.84 17.75
CA TYR A 393 6.03 0.80 16.78
C TYR A 393 5.54 -0.63 16.60
N THR A 394 4.25 -0.82 16.82
CA THR A 394 3.62 -2.14 16.89
C THR A 394 2.44 -2.16 15.95
N VAL A 395 2.36 -3.18 15.11
CA VAL A 395 1.24 -3.40 14.20
C VAL A 395 0.41 -4.57 14.70
N ASN A 396 -0.90 -4.37 14.79
CA ASN A 396 -1.84 -5.35 15.32
C ASN A 396 -2.57 -6.08 14.20
N GLY A 397 -2.93 -7.34 14.46
CA GLY A 397 -3.83 -8.12 13.64
C GLY A 397 -4.68 -9.08 14.47
N SER A 398 -5.58 -9.78 13.81
CA SER A 398 -6.41 -10.83 14.37
C SER A 398 -6.73 -11.89 13.33
N PHE A 399 -7.05 -13.09 13.80
CA PHE A 399 -7.58 -14.18 13.00
C PHE A 399 -8.46 -15.07 13.85
N LYS A 400 -9.24 -15.95 13.21
CA LYS A 400 -10.07 -16.95 13.88
C LYS A 400 -9.58 -18.33 13.50
N THR A 401 -9.30 -19.18 14.49
CA THR A 401 -9.00 -20.59 14.24
C THR A 401 -10.24 -21.33 13.73
N ALA A 402 -10.02 -22.35 12.91
CA ALA A 402 -11.10 -23.22 12.48
C ALA A 402 -11.79 -23.89 13.71
N PRO A 403 -13.09 -24.23 13.60
CA PRO A 403 -13.72 -25.12 14.57
C PRO A 403 -13.04 -26.49 14.60
N GLU A 404 -13.23 -27.23 15.70
CA GLU A 404 -12.79 -28.63 15.79
C GLU A 404 -13.39 -29.45 14.65
N GLU A 405 -12.62 -30.42 14.14
CA GLU A 405 -12.92 -31.24 12.96
C GLU A 405 -14.37 -31.77 12.90
N ASN A 406 -14.98 -32.13 14.04
CA ASN A 406 -16.34 -32.67 14.08
C ASN A 406 -17.47 -31.62 14.24
N SER A 407 -17.14 -30.34 14.22
CA SER A 407 -18.07 -29.25 14.54
C SER A 407 -18.75 -28.68 13.29
N LEU A 408 -20.08 -28.55 13.34
CA LEU A 408 -20.89 -27.90 12.30
C LEU A 408 -21.20 -26.45 12.69
N LYS A 409 -20.36 -25.51 12.26
CA LYS A 409 -20.54 -24.06 12.48
C LYS A 409 -20.78 -23.34 11.15
N PRO A 410 -21.61 -22.29 11.13
CA PRO A 410 -21.69 -21.42 9.97
C PRO A 410 -20.32 -20.82 9.61
N LEU A 411 -20.10 -20.60 8.33
CA LEU A 411 -18.86 -20.08 7.77
C LEU A 411 -19.17 -18.98 6.76
N THR A 412 -18.37 -17.91 6.74
CA THR A 412 -18.31 -16.92 5.66
C THR A 412 -16.89 -16.82 5.11
N MET A 413 -16.73 -17.17 3.83
CA MET A 413 -15.51 -16.98 3.04
C MET A 413 -15.73 -15.82 2.06
N VAL A 414 -14.69 -15.00 1.85
CA VAL A 414 -14.59 -14.16 0.64
C VAL A 414 -13.49 -14.68 -0.26
N TRP A 415 -13.63 -14.51 -1.57
CA TRP A 415 -12.59 -14.91 -2.53
C TRP A 415 -12.50 -13.96 -3.73
N GLY A 416 -11.36 -13.97 -4.40
CA GLY A 416 -11.10 -13.26 -5.65
C GLY A 416 -9.62 -13.35 -6.05
N GLY A 417 -9.28 -12.79 -7.20
CA GLY A 417 -7.94 -12.83 -7.80
C GLY A 417 -7.70 -11.63 -8.73
N ASP A 418 -6.74 -11.75 -9.63
CA ASP A 418 -6.48 -10.83 -10.74
C ASP A 418 -6.23 -9.38 -10.24
N THR A 419 -5.14 -9.20 -9.49
CA THR A 419 -4.80 -7.94 -8.82
C THR A 419 -3.48 -7.35 -9.33
N GLY A 420 -3.54 -6.13 -9.90
CA GLY A 420 -2.37 -5.38 -10.34
C GLY A 420 -2.04 -5.48 -11.82
N GLY A 421 -2.93 -6.05 -12.62
CA GLY A 421 -2.69 -6.32 -14.04
C GLY A 421 -3.07 -5.18 -14.96
N HIS A 422 -2.38 -5.09 -16.10
CA HIS A 422 -2.80 -4.26 -17.24
C HIS A 422 -2.96 -2.75 -16.95
N GLY A 423 -2.15 -2.21 -16.01
CA GLY A 423 -2.13 -0.79 -15.66
C GLY A 423 -3.08 -0.40 -14.52
N GLU A 424 -3.83 -1.35 -13.97
CA GLU A 424 -4.61 -1.16 -12.75
C GLU A 424 -3.68 -1.27 -11.53
N ILE A 425 -3.56 -0.19 -10.78
CA ILE A 425 -2.64 -0.06 -9.62
C ILE A 425 -3.44 0.38 -8.39
N PRO A 426 -2.93 0.18 -7.15
CA PRO A 426 -3.63 0.60 -5.95
C PRO A 426 -4.05 2.08 -5.99
N PRO A 427 -5.18 2.44 -5.37
CA PRO A 427 -5.98 1.60 -4.47
C PRO A 427 -7.08 0.76 -5.14
N TYR A 428 -7.38 -0.40 -4.54
CA TYR A 428 -8.42 -1.35 -4.95
C TYR A 428 -9.54 -1.40 -3.90
N LYS A 429 -10.69 -0.79 -4.20
CA LYS A 429 -11.80 -0.67 -3.23
C LYS A 429 -12.38 -2.02 -2.79
N SER A 430 -12.29 -3.04 -3.63
CA SER A 430 -12.77 -4.39 -3.34
C SER A 430 -12.21 -4.93 -2.01
N PHE A 431 -10.96 -4.63 -1.65
CA PHE A 431 -10.39 -5.09 -0.39
C PHE A 431 -11.02 -4.44 0.84
N GLU A 432 -11.36 -3.16 0.77
CA GLU A 432 -12.11 -2.49 1.84
C GLU A 432 -13.51 -3.08 1.98
N ALA A 433 -14.20 -3.32 0.86
CA ALA A 433 -15.51 -3.96 0.83
C ALA A 433 -15.48 -5.39 1.40
N MET A 434 -14.46 -6.19 1.06
CA MET A 434 -14.23 -7.51 1.65
C MET A 434 -13.96 -7.43 3.16
N SER A 435 -13.08 -6.52 3.59
CA SER A 435 -12.71 -6.35 5.00
C SER A 435 -13.94 -5.98 5.86
N ALA A 436 -14.86 -5.17 5.32
CA ALA A 436 -16.09 -4.77 6.00
C ALA A 436 -17.06 -5.94 6.28
N LEU A 437 -16.94 -7.07 5.57
CA LEU A 437 -17.78 -8.25 5.78
C LEU A 437 -17.37 -9.08 7.00
N ASN A 438 -16.19 -8.84 7.58
CA ASN A 438 -15.61 -9.65 8.66
C ASN A 438 -15.66 -11.17 8.37
N PRO A 439 -15.10 -11.63 7.23
CA PRO A 439 -15.12 -13.05 6.88
C PRO A 439 -14.29 -13.87 7.87
N ASP A 440 -14.63 -15.17 7.99
CA ASP A 440 -13.84 -16.13 8.76
C ASP A 440 -12.45 -16.31 8.14
N PHE A 441 -12.36 -16.34 6.79
CA PHE A 441 -11.10 -16.32 6.05
C PHE A 441 -11.26 -15.74 4.62
N PHE A 442 -10.14 -15.40 4.00
CA PHE A 442 -10.02 -14.92 2.62
C PHE A 442 -9.24 -15.94 1.78
N LEU A 443 -9.80 -16.36 0.66
CA LEU A 443 -9.11 -17.15 -0.37
C LEU A 443 -8.64 -16.20 -1.49
N PHE A 444 -7.33 -15.97 -1.58
CA PHE A 444 -6.74 -15.18 -2.66
C PHE A 444 -6.34 -16.14 -3.79
N SER A 445 -7.18 -16.20 -4.81
CA SER A 445 -7.30 -17.36 -5.70
C SER A 445 -6.44 -17.28 -6.97
N GLY A 446 -5.22 -16.72 -6.89
CA GLY A 446 -4.35 -16.56 -8.07
C GLY A 446 -4.16 -15.09 -8.46
N ASP A 447 -3.18 -14.82 -9.30
CA ASP A 447 -2.84 -13.48 -9.79
C ASP A 447 -2.80 -12.43 -8.68
N THR A 448 -2.12 -12.79 -7.59
CA THR A 448 -1.96 -11.95 -6.41
C THR A 448 -1.04 -10.75 -6.67
N ILE A 449 -0.26 -10.83 -7.76
CA ILE A 449 0.49 -9.77 -8.43
C ILE A 449 0.50 -10.02 -9.94
N TYR A 450 0.90 -9.01 -10.72
CA TYR A 450 1.32 -9.18 -12.11
C TYR A 450 2.80 -8.87 -12.27
N ALA A 451 3.63 -9.92 -12.27
CA ALA A 451 5.08 -9.80 -12.41
C ALA A 451 5.53 -9.31 -13.80
N ASP A 452 4.67 -9.41 -14.79
CA ASP A 452 4.92 -9.18 -16.21
C ASP A 452 4.16 -7.96 -16.78
N SER A 453 3.40 -7.25 -15.95
CA SER A 453 2.78 -5.96 -16.31
C SER A 453 3.64 -4.78 -15.84
N PRO A 454 3.63 -3.63 -16.55
CA PRO A 454 4.36 -2.44 -16.11
C PRO A 454 3.62 -1.74 -14.98
N THR A 455 4.34 -1.33 -13.94
CA THR A 455 3.78 -0.54 -12.81
C THR A 455 4.81 0.46 -12.27
N PRO A 456 4.42 1.44 -11.45
CA PRO A 456 5.35 2.32 -10.73
C PRO A 456 6.45 1.57 -9.98
N ALA A 457 6.14 0.40 -9.40
CA ALA A 457 7.12 -0.43 -8.71
C ALA A 457 8.16 -1.05 -9.65
N VAL A 458 7.72 -1.57 -10.81
CA VAL A 458 8.58 -2.20 -11.84
C VAL A 458 8.16 -1.65 -13.21
N PRO A 459 8.78 -0.54 -13.67
CA PRO A 459 8.36 0.11 -14.93
C PRO A 459 8.70 -0.69 -16.19
N ASN A 460 9.73 -1.56 -16.12
CA ASN A 460 10.23 -2.34 -17.24
C ASN A 460 10.01 -3.84 -17.01
N PRO A 461 8.78 -4.36 -17.23
CA PRO A 461 8.49 -5.78 -17.13
C PRO A 461 9.06 -6.58 -18.32
N PRO A 462 9.09 -7.93 -18.25
CA PRO A 462 8.71 -8.74 -17.09
C PRO A 462 9.77 -8.71 -16.00
N SER A 463 9.35 -8.93 -14.75
CA SER A 463 10.23 -9.09 -13.59
C SER A 463 11.29 -10.15 -13.88
N GLN A 464 12.56 -9.83 -13.65
CA GLN A 464 13.69 -10.73 -13.96
C GLN A 464 14.39 -11.24 -12.71
N MET A 465 14.48 -10.39 -11.68
CA MET A 465 15.17 -10.69 -10.43
C MET A 465 14.16 -10.77 -9.29
N VAL A 466 14.49 -11.48 -8.21
CA VAL A 466 13.56 -11.66 -7.08
C VAL A 466 13.12 -10.33 -6.46
N GLU A 467 13.98 -9.30 -6.53
CA GLU A 467 13.68 -7.94 -6.08
C GLU A 467 12.56 -7.28 -6.88
N ASP A 468 12.43 -7.58 -8.18
CA ASP A 468 11.34 -7.09 -9.03
C ASP A 468 10.00 -7.68 -8.56
N PHE A 469 9.97 -9.00 -8.33
CA PHE A 469 8.79 -9.69 -7.80
C PHE A 469 8.43 -9.16 -6.40
N TRP A 470 9.40 -8.98 -5.51
CA TRP A 470 9.17 -8.39 -4.19
C TRP A 470 8.62 -6.96 -4.31
N ALA A 471 9.08 -6.16 -5.27
CA ALA A 471 8.55 -4.81 -5.49
C ALA A 471 7.06 -4.84 -5.87
N LYS A 472 6.61 -5.81 -6.68
CA LYS A 472 5.19 -6.00 -7.01
C LYS A 472 4.34 -6.31 -5.77
N TYR A 473 4.80 -7.22 -4.90
CA TYR A 473 4.06 -7.52 -3.67
C TYR A 473 4.00 -6.32 -2.71
N LYS A 474 5.08 -5.52 -2.64
CA LYS A 474 5.10 -4.29 -1.83
C LYS A 474 4.12 -3.27 -2.38
N GLU A 475 4.04 -3.11 -3.69
CA GLU A 475 3.09 -2.20 -4.36
C GLU A 475 1.65 -2.50 -3.97
N THR A 476 1.19 -3.75 -4.09
CA THR A 476 -0.17 -4.12 -3.65
C THR A 476 -0.39 -3.81 -2.17
N ARG A 477 0.62 -4.02 -1.33
CA ARG A 477 0.58 -3.69 0.11
C ARG A 477 0.63 -2.20 0.43
N THR A 478 0.76 -1.31 -0.55
CA THR A 478 0.53 0.14 -0.37
C THR A 478 -0.97 0.46 -0.21
N ASP A 479 -1.85 -0.45 -0.62
CA ASP A 479 -3.30 -0.34 -0.42
C ASP A 479 -3.71 -0.51 1.05
N ALA A 480 -4.45 0.47 1.59
CA ALA A 480 -4.90 0.43 2.98
C ALA A 480 -6.04 -0.59 3.23
N GLY A 481 -6.94 -0.78 2.27
CA GLY A 481 -8.02 -1.77 2.34
C GLY A 481 -7.46 -3.20 2.36
N PHE A 482 -6.44 -3.47 1.54
CA PHE A 482 -5.73 -4.74 1.51
C PHE A 482 -5.02 -5.03 2.82
N ARG A 483 -4.26 -4.07 3.36
CA ARG A 483 -3.64 -4.21 4.69
C ARG A 483 -4.71 -4.46 5.76
N SER A 484 -5.85 -3.75 5.72
CA SER A 484 -6.96 -3.96 6.67
C SER A 484 -7.52 -5.39 6.58
N LEU A 485 -7.74 -5.92 5.37
CA LEU A 485 -8.22 -7.29 5.18
C LEU A 485 -7.22 -8.31 5.75
N LEU A 486 -5.94 -8.23 5.35
CA LEU A 486 -4.90 -9.16 5.82
C LEU A 486 -4.65 -9.10 7.33
N GLN A 487 -4.79 -7.92 7.93
CA GLN A 487 -4.64 -7.76 9.37
C GLN A 487 -5.82 -8.32 10.17
N LYS A 488 -7.00 -8.50 9.58
CA LYS A 488 -8.22 -8.91 10.32
C LYS A 488 -8.66 -10.34 10.04
N THR A 489 -8.16 -10.94 8.96
CA THR A 489 -8.68 -12.17 8.38
C THR A 489 -7.52 -13.11 8.05
N GLY A 490 -7.70 -14.41 8.31
CA GLY A 490 -6.76 -15.44 7.86
C GLY A 490 -6.82 -15.57 6.33
N THR A 491 -5.67 -15.55 5.67
CA THR A 491 -5.57 -15.60 4.21
C THR A 491 -4.99 -16.92 3.73
N PHE A 492 -5.65 -17.53 2.77
CA PHE A 492 -5.14 -18.67 2.01
C PHE A 492 -4.85 -18.19 0.60
N ALA A 493 -3.57 -18.03 0.27
CA ALA A 493 -3.15 -17.62 -1.07
C ALA A 493 -2.82 -18.85 -1.92
N ILE A 494 -3.25 -18.84 -3.18
CA ILE A 494 -2.80 -19.76 -4.23
C ILE A 494 -2.15 -18.90 -5.32
N TRP A 495 -1.17 -19.45 -6.02
CA TRP A 495 -0.58 -18.78 -7.17
C TRP A 495 -1.30 -19.17 -8.46
N ASP A 496 -1.14 -18.34 -9.47
CA ASP A 496 -1.45 -18.65 -10.85
C ASP A 496 -0.24 -18.31 -11.74
N ASP A 497 -0.44 -17.92 -12.99
CA ASP A 497 0.62 -17.62 -13.94
C ASP A 497 1.30 -16.27 -13.67
N HIS A 498 0.56 -15.22 -13.33
CA HIS A 498 1.13 -13.87 -13.24
C HIS A 498 2.02 -13.63 -12.00
N GLU A 499 2.08 -14.56 -11.06
CA GLU A 499 3.18 -14.66 -10.08
C GLU A 499 4.55 -14.89 -10.71
N VAL A 500 4.59 -15.37 -11.96
CA VAL A 500 5.81 -15.64 -12.73
C VAL A 500 5.78 -14.88 -14.07
N THR A 501 4.87 -15.25 -14.96
CA THR A 501 4.60 -14.62 -16.27
C THR A 501 3.36 -15.25 -16.91
N ASN A 502 2.64 -14.47 -17.71
CA ASN A 502 1.42 -14.86 -18.43
C ASN A 502 1.53 -16.26 -19.09
N ASP A 503 0.50 -17.07 -18.93
CA ASP A 503 0.26 -18.42 -19.47
C ASP A 503 1.40 -19.44 -19.21
N PHE A 504 2.24 -19.30 -18.18
CA PHE A 504 3.40 -20.21 -18.05
C PHE A 504 2.99 -21.64 -17.72
N SER A 505 3.45 -22.62 -18.52
CA SER A 505 3.30 -24.06 -18.24
C SER A 505 4.61 -24.68 -17.72
N GLY A 506 4.47 -25.59 -16.77
CA GLY A 506 5.58 -26.16 -16.00
C GLY A 506 6.46 -27.15 -16.79
N PRO A 507 7.61 -27.57 -16.23
CA PRO A 507 8.57 -26.79 -15.43
C PRO A 507 9.55 -26.01 -16.32
N SER A 508 9.20 -25.75 -17.58
CA SER A 508 10.13 -25.19 -18.59
C SER A 508 10.42 -23.70 -18.43
N GLN A 509 9.59 -22.97 -17.68
CA GLN A 509 9.72 -21.52 -17.48
C GLN A 509 10.87 -21.18 -16.50
N PRO A 510 11.97 -20.55 -16.97
CA PRO A 510 13.15 -20.27 -16.13
C PRO A 510 12.90 -19.38 -14.91
N LEU A 511 11.87 -18.54 -14.92
CA LEU A 511 11.56 -17.63 -13.81
C LEU A 511 10.74 -18.27 -12.68
N THR A 512 10.23 -19.51 -12.87
CA THR A 512 9.37 -20.18 -11.88
C THR A 512 10.00 -20.26 -10.49
N PRO A 513 11.29 -20.65 -10.31
CA PRO A 513 11.90 -20.69 -8.99
C PRO A 513 11.99 -19.30 -8.32
N THR A 514 12.20 -18.25 -9.12
CA THR A 514 12.31 -16.86 -8.64
C THR A 514 10.95 -16.33 -8.18
N GLY A 515 9.91 -16.48 -9.00
CA GLY A 515 8.55 -16.08 -8.65
C GLY A 515 8.02 -16.86 -7.45
N LEU A 516 8.29 -18.18 -7.39
CA LEU A 516 7.94 -19.02 -6.24
C LEU A 516 8.63 -18.58 -4.95
N HIS A 517 9.91 -18.21 -5.00
CA HIS A 517 10.62 -17.69 -3.83
C HIS A 517 9.95 -16.41 -3.32
N ALA A 518 9.64 -15.46 -4.20
CA ALA A 518 8.94 -14.23 -3.83
C ALA A 518 7.53 -14.50 -3.27
N PHE A 519 6.75 -15.38 -3.90
CA PHE A 519 5.42 -15.79 -3.43
C PHE A 519 5.49 -16.36 -1.99
N LYS A 520 6.44 -17.26 -1.73
CA LYS A 520 6.67 -17.83 -0.39
C LYS A 520 7.14 -16.80 0.64
N ASN A 521 7.85 -15.75 0.21
CA ASN A 521 8.27 -14.68 1.11
C ASN A 521 7.09 -13.82 1.55
N TYR A 522 6.13 -13.53 0.67
CA TYR A 522 5.07 -12.55 0.93
C TYR A 522 3.76 -13.13 1.47
N TRP A 523 3.55 -14.44 1.32
CA TRP A 523 2.36 -15.11 1.84
C TRP A 523 2.63 -15.96 3.10
N PRO A 524 1.73 -15.93 4.10
CA PRO A 524 1.81 -16.71 5.34
C PRO A 524 1.51 -18.19 5.09
N ILE A 525 2.35 -18.84 4.29
CA ILE A 525 2.26 -20.26 3.92
C ILE A 525 3.14 -21.08 4.86
N SER A 526 2.60 -22.20 5.33
CA SER A 526 3.24 -23.12 6.27
C SER A 526 4.47 -23.80 5.65
N SER A 527 5.38 -24.28 6.50
CA SER A 527 6.53 -25.04 6.03
C SER A 527 6.11 -26.33 5.34
N GLU A 528 5.06 -27.00 5.82
CA GLU A 528 4.53 -28.24 5.24
C GLU A 528 4.02 -28.02 3.81
N ARG A 529 3.16 -27.01 3.61
CA ARG A 529 2.61 -26.69 2.28
C ARG A 529 3.68 -26.18 1.31
N SER A 530 4.72 -25.54 1.84
CA SER A 530 5.84 -25.03 1.04
C SER A 530 7.00 -26.02 0.91
N GLU A 531 6.95 -27.18 1.56
CA GLU A 531 7.94 -28.26 1.43
C GLU A 531 7.81 -28.92 0.05
N ALA A 532 8.95 -29.18 -0.60
CA ALA A 532 9.02 -29.73 -1.95
C ALA A 532 8.23 -28.95 -3.02
N ASP A 533 7.94 -27.67 -2.79
CA ASP A 533 7.20 -26.80 -3.71
C ASP A 533 5.78 -27.33 -4.05
N LYS A 534 5.17 -28.11 -3.15
CA LYS A 534 3.85 -28.72 -3.36
C LYS A 534 2.74 -27.70 -3.59
N LEU A 535 2.63 -26.70 -2.70
CA LEU A 535 1.62 -25.62 -2.70
C LEU A 535 0.14 -26.04 -2.68
N TYR A 536 -0.17 -27.33 -2.87
CA TYR A 536 -1.49 -27.91 -2.63
C TYR A 536 -1.60 -28.45 -1.21
N GLN A 537 -2.78 -28.29 -0.60
CA GLN A 537 -3.06 -28.75 0.77
C GLN A 537 -4.57 -28.75 1.04
N LYS A 538 -5.02 -29.58 1.98
CA LYS A 538 -6.40 -29.53 2.51
C LYS A 538 -6.46 -28.80 3.85
N TYR A 539 -7.48 -27.97 4.04
CA TYR A 539 -7.83 -27.34 5.32
C TYR A 539 -9.28 -27.64 5.68
N ALA A 540 -9.48 -28.20 6.88
CA ALA A 540 -10.82 -28.43 7.42
C ALA A 540 -11.30 -27.21 8.21
N TRP A 541 -12.55 -26.79 7.99
CA TRP A 541 -13.23 -25.78 8.79
C TRP A 541 -14.35 -26.42 9.61
N GLY A 542 -13.94 -27.19 10.63
CA GLY A 542 -14.79 -28.20 11.24
C GLY A 542 -15.33 -29.20 10.22
N ASN A 543 -16.54 -29.70 10.43
CA ASN A 543 -17.22 -30.60 9.49
C ASN A 543 -18.12 -29.84 8.50
N THR A 544 -18.02 -28.50 8.50
CA THR A 544 -18.82 -27.64 7.61
C THR A 544 -18.24 -27.65 6.20
N MET A 545 -16.92 -27.51 6.08
CA MET A 545 -16.26 -27.41 4.79
C MET A 545 -14.84 -27.96 4.86
N ASP A 546 -14.48 -28.78 3.88
CA ASP A 546 -13.09 -29.07 3.54
C ASP A 546 -12.71 -28.20 2.34
N MET A 547 -11.69 -27.35 2.52
CA MET A 547 -11.08 -26.57 1.43
C MET A 547 -9.85 -27.31 0.90
N ILE A 548 -9.89 -27.68 -0.37
CA ILE A 548 -8.83 -28.44 -1.05
C ILE A 548 -8.16 -27.50 -2.06
N ILE A 549 -6.99 -26.99 -1.71
CA ILE A 549 -6.23 -26.09 -2.57
C ILE A 549 -5.39 -26.90 -3.56
N LEU A 550 -5.50 -26.56 -4.84
CA LEU A 550 -4.70 -27.15 -5.92
C LEU A 550 -3.44 -26.33 -6.25
N ASN A 551 -2.60 -26.91 -7.10
CA ASN A 551 -1.42 -26.28 -7.68
C ASN A 551 -1.46 -26.52 -9.19
N ASN A 552 -2.23 -25.70 -9.90
CA ASN A 552 -2.46 -25.86 -11.33
C ASN A 552 -1.25 -25.49 -12.20
N ARG A 553 -0.23 -24.81 -11.65
CA ARG A 553 0.92 -24.32 -12.42
C ARG A 553 2.20 -25.14 -12.23
N GLY A 554 2.40 -25.75 -11.07
CA GLY A 554 3.66 -26.40 -10.69
C GLY A 554 4.03 -27.64 -11.50
N TYR A 555 3.03 -28.32 -12.09
CA TYR A 555 3.21 -29.64 -12.71
C TYR A 555 2.79 -29.71 -14.18
N ARG A 556 2.05 -28.71 -14.65
CA ARG A 556 1.32 -28.82 -15.90
C ARG A 556 2.23 -28.97 -17.13
N SER A 557 1.83 -29.84 -18.04
CA SER A 557 2.41 -29.99 -19.38
C SER A 557 2.32 -28.67 -20.17
N PRO A 558 3.14 -28.51 -21.24
CA PRO A 558 3.04 -27.34 -22.13
C PRO A 558 1.62 -27.11 -22.64
N ASN A 559 1.15 -25.86 -22.62
CA ASN A 559 -0.19 -25.48 -23.11
C ASN A 559 -0.41 -25.87 -24.58
N THR A 560 0.65 -25.96 -25.38
CA THR A 560 0.59 -26.36 -26.80
C THR A 560 0.52 -27.87 -27.04
N GLN A 561 0.71 -28.69 -26.00
CA GLN A 561 0.59 -30.14 -26.12
C GLN A 561 -0.87 -30.52 -26.38
N ALA A 562 -1.11 -31.48 -27.26
CA ALA A 562 -2.45 -32.02 -27.46
C ALA A 562 -2.93 -32.74 -26.20
N ASP A 563 -4.20 -32.54 -25.86
CA ASP A 563 -4.92 -33.16 -24.77
C ASP A 563 -5.03 -34.67 -25.00
N GLY A 564 -4.96 -35.42 -23.92
CA GLY A 564 -4.84 -36.87 -23.93
C GLY A 564 -4.13 -37.41 -22.67
N PRO A 565 -3.93 -38.74 -22.60
CA PRO A 565 -3.47 -39.40 -21.38
C PRO A 565 -2.06 -39.02 -20.91
N ASP A 566 -1.23 -38.47 -21.80
CA ASP A 566 0.14 -38.05 -21.49
C ASP A 566 0.25 -36.55 -21.13
N LYS A 567 -0.88 -35.82 -21.14
CA LYS A 567 -0.96 -34.40 -20.76
C LYS A 567 -1.58 -34.27 -19.39
N THR A 568 -1.00 -33.42 -18.55
CA THR A 568 -1.41 -33.27 -17.15
C THR A 568 -1.39 -31.82 -16.73
N MET A 569 -2.34 -31.40 -15.88
CA MET A 569 -2.35 -30.11 -15.19
C MET A 569 -1.73 -30.26 -13.79
N LEU A 570 -2.15 -31.28 -13.04
CA LEU A 570 -1.81 -31.45 -11.62
C LEU A 570 -0.66 -32.44 -11.37
N GLY A 571 -0.36 -33.29 -12.35
CA GLY A 571 0.50 -34.45 -12.17
C GLY A 571 -0.21 -35.58 -11.43
N ASN A 572 0.19 -36.82 -11.72
CA ASN A 572 -0.46 -38.03 -11.19
C ASN A 572 -0.49 -38.09 -9.65
N GLU A 573 0.54 -37.60 -8.96
CA GLU A 573 0.57 -37.58 -7.48
C GLU A 573 -0.56 -36.71 -6.91
N GLN A 574 -0.75 -35.52 -7.47
CA GLN A 574 -1.77 -34.59 -6.99
C GLN A 574 -3.19 -35.02 -7.39
N VAL A 575 -3.38 -35.61 -8.57
CA VAL A 575 -4.68 -36.18 -8.99
C VAL A 575 -5.14 -37.25 -8.02
N GLU A 576 -4.27 -38.22 -7.70
CA GLU A 576 -4.60 -39.31 -6.77
C GLU A 576 -4.82 -38.78 -5.35
N TRP A 577 -4.01 -37.81 -4.91
CA TRP A 577 -4.22 -37.11 -3.65
C TRP A 577 -5.58 -36.41 -3.60
N LEU A 578 -5.97 -35.68 -4.64
CA LEU A 578 -7.26 -34.97 -4.73
C LEU A 578 -8.44 -35.95 -4.63
N LYS A 579 -8.41 -37.04 -5.40
CA LYS A 579 -9.42 -38.11 -5.33
C LYS A 579 -9.53 -38.69 -3.92
N GLN A 580 -8.39 -38.93 -3.27
CA GLN A 580 -8.36 -39.42 -1.90
C GLN A 580 -9.00 -38.40 -0.94
N GLN A 581 -8.63 -37.12 -1.02
CA GLN A 581 -9.20 -36.08 -0.16
C GLN A 581 -10.72 -35.93 -0.35
N LEU A 582 -11.20 -36.00 -1.60
CA LEU A 582 -12.64 -35.94 -1.90
C LEU A 582 -13.39 -37.16 -1.37
N LEU A 583 -12.81 -38.36 -1.49
CA LEU A 583 -13.41 -39.62 -1.05
C LEU A 583 -13.48 -39.73 0.48
N GLU A 584 -12.44 -39.26 1.18
CA GLU A 584 -12.33 -39.35 2.64
C GLU A 584 -13.11 -38.24 3.36
N SER A 585 -13.44 -37.15 2.67
CA SER A 585 -14.11 -36.00 3.27
C SER A 585 -15.59 -36.26 3.59
N ASP A 586 -15.94 -36.16 4.88
CA ASP A 586 -17.32 -36.15 5.38
C ASP A 586 -17.91 -34.74 5.53
N ALA A 587 -17.12 -33.70 5.21
CA ALA A 587 -17.55 -32.31 5.26
C ALA A 587 -18.82 -32.05 4.43
N LYS A 588 -19.67 -31.16 4.92
CA LYS A 588 -20.92 -30.78 4.23
C LYS A 588 -20.68 -30.09 2.90
N VAL A 589 -19.54 -29.44 2.72
CA VAL A 589 -19.09 -28.84 1.47
C VAL A 589 -17.65 -29.27 1.19
N LYS A 590 -17.36 -29.69 -0.04
CA LYS A 590 -15.99 -29.87 -0.56
C LYS A 590 -15.70 -28.70 -1.49
N LEU A 591 -14.85 -27.77 -1.07
CA LEU A 591 -14.49 -26.59 -1.85
C LEU A 591 -13.10 -26.80 -2.47
N VAL A 592 -13.05 -27.01 -3.78
CA VAL A 592 -11.80 -27.20 -4.53
C VAL A 592 -11.36 -25.85 -5.10
N ALA A 593 -10.24 -25.30 -4.62
CA ALA A 593 -9.68 -24.06 -5.14
C ALA A 593 -8.72 -24.37 -6.29
N SER A 594 -9.11 -24.00 -7.50
CA SER A 594 -8.34 -24.11 -8.74
C SER A 594 -8.03 -22.71 -9.24
N SER A 595 -6.82 -22.44 -9.72
CA SER A 595 -6.53 -21.08 -10.23
C SER A 595 -7.24 -20.79 -11.55
N VAL A 596 -7.40 -21.81 -12.39
CA VAL A 596 -8.03 -21.73 -13.73
C VAL A 596 -9.43 -22.34 -13.79
N PRO A 597 -10.31 -21.84 -14.70
CA PRO A 597 -11.71 -22.27 -14.83
C PRO A 597 -11.90 -23.61 -15.56
N ILE A 598 -13.02 -24.28 -15.31
CA ILE A 598 -13.32 -25.59 -15.91
C ILE A 598 -13.74 -25.48 -17.38
N SER A 599 -14.81 -24.73 -17.67
CA SER A 599 -15.38 -24.66 -19.03
C SER A 599 -15.22 -23.32 -19.72
N VAL A 600 -14.54 -22.36 -19.11
CA VAL A 600 -14.18 -21.11 -19.80
C VAL A 600 -12.89 -21.36 -20.57
N PRO A 601 -12.87 -21.25 -21.92
CA PRO A 601 -11.64 -21.44 -22.68
C PRO A 601 -10.70 -20.24 -22.49
N THR A 602 -9.57 -20.46 -21.82
CA THR A 602 -8.53 -19.43 -21.60
C THR A 602 -7.28 -19.71 -22.43
N GLY A 603 -6.32 -18.79 -22.44
CA GLY A 603 -5.15 -18.83 -23.31
C GLY A 603 -5.47 -18.54 -24.78
N LYS A 604 -4.65 -19.06 -25.69
CA LYS A 604 -4.77 -18.84 -27.14
C LYS A 604 -5.19 -20.10 -27.86
N ALA A 605 -5.72 -19.95 -29.08
CA ALA A 605 -6.01 -21.09 -29.92
C ALA A 605 -4.75 -21.95 -30.13
N MET A 606 -4.86 -23.27 -29.97
CA MET A 606 -3.75 -24.25 -29.98
C MET A 606 -2.73 -24.08 -28.83
N ALA A 607 -3.10 -23.35 -27.78
CA ALA A 607 -2.32 -23.16 -26.56
C ALA A 607 -3.23 -22.76 -25.39
N ARG A 608 -4.17 -23.64 -25.01
CA ARG A 608 -5.12 -23.34 -23.93
C ARG A 608 -4.45 -23.32 -22.57
N ASP A 609 -4.93 -22.40 -21.73
CA ASP A 609 -4.35 -22.14 -20.41
C ASP A 609 -5.16 -22.71 -19.24
N GLY A 610 -6.43 -23.03 -19.48
CA GLY A 610 -7.35 -23.62 -18.51
C GLY A 610 -7.73 -25.06 -18.82
N TRP A 611 -8.70 -25.60 -18.10
CA TRP A 611 -9.12 -26.99 -18.26
C TRP A 611 -9.77 -27.27 -19.63
N ALA A 612 -10.58 -26.32 -20.15
CA ALA A 612 -11.32 -26.47 -21.40
C ALA A 612 -10.46 -26.56 -22.67
N ASN A 613 -10.86 -27.40 -23.63
CA ASN A 613 -10.27 -27.45 -24.97
C ASN A 613 -10.69 -26.25 -25.83
N GLY A 614 -11.86 -25.66 -25.54
CA GLY A 614 -12.39 -24.54 -26.31
C GLY A 614 -13.01 -25.00 -27.62
N ASP A 615 -13.67 -26.15 -27.61
CA ASP A 615 -14.33 -26.79 -28.75
C ASP A 615 -15.41 -25.88 -29.35
N ASN A 616 -16.03 -25.04 -28.53
CA ASN A 616 -16.98 -24.02 -28.94
C ASN A 616 -16.35 -22.82 -29.68
N VAL A 617 -15.05 -22.57 -29.47
CA VAL A 617 -14.29 -21.49 -30.12
C VAL A 617 -13.59 -22.03 -31.37
N ASN A 618 -12.89 -23.16 -31.25
CA ASN A 618 -12.26 -23.87 -32.35
C ASN A 618 -12.37 -25.39 -32.09
N PRO A 619 -13.28 -26.09 -32.77
CA PRO A 619 -13.48 -27.54 -32.61
C PRO A 619 -12.26 -28.42 -32.94
N ASN A 620 -11.17 -27.83 -33.45
CA ASN A 620 -9.91 -28.52 -33.74
C ASN A 620 -8.78 -28.05 -32.82
N ASP A 621 -9.10 -27.55 -31.64
CA ASP A 621 -8.15 -27.10 -30.63
C ASP A 621 -8.11 -28.06 -29.43
N PRO A 622 -7.51 -29.25 -29.58
CA PRO A 622 -7.48 -30.22 -28.51
C PRO A 622 -6.33 -29.88 -27.56
N THR A 623 -6.19 -28.65 -27.07
CA THR A 623 -5.01 -28.24 -26.27
C THR A 623 -5.34 -27.76 -24.87
N GLY A 624 -6.55 -28.01 -24.39
CA GLY A 624 -6.92 -27.95 -22.97
C GLY A 624 -6.36 -29.13 -22.17
N PHE A 625 -7.00 -29.40 -21.04
CA PHE A 625 -6.65 -30.48 -20.10
C PHE A 625 -7.91 -31.28 -19.71
N GLU A 626 -8.88 -31.37 -20.63
CA GLU A 626 -10.18 -32.00 -20.35
C GLU A 626 -10.03 -33.50 -20.09
N ASN A 627 -9.05 -34.18 -20.69
CA ASN A 627 -8.83 -35.60 -20.43
C ASN A 627 -8.53 -35.88 -18.94
N GLU A 628 -7.65 -35.08 -18.31
CA GLU A 628 -7.36 -35.21 -16.88
C GLU A 628 -8.52 -34.71 -16.02
N PHE A 629 -9.18 -33.61 -16.40
CA PHE A 629 -10.34 -33.14 -15.64
C PHE A 629 -11.50 -34.14 -15.68
N LYS A 630 -11.69 -34.83 -16.82
CA LYS A 630 -12.69 -35.90 -16.96
C LYS A 630 -12.43 -37.03 -15.99
N GLU A 631 -11.17 -37.42 -15.76
CA GLU A 631 -10.82 -38.42 -14.77
C GLU A 631 -11.24 -38.01 -13.33
N ILE A 632 -11.10 -36.72 -13.00
CA ILE A 632 -11.55 -36.17 -11.71
C ILE A 632 -13.09 -36.13 -11.64
N SER A 633 -13.73 -35.65 -12.71
CA SER A 633 -15.19 -35.55 -12.84
C SER A 633 -15.87 -36.92 -12.74
N ASP A 634 -15.40 -37.90 -13.53
CA ASP A 634 -15.88 -39.28 -13.51
C ASP A 634 -15.74 -39.87 -12.10
N PHE A 635 -14.62 -39.61 -11.41
CA PHE A 635 -14.43 -40.09 -10.04
C PHE A 635 -15.47 -39.51 -9.05
N ILE A 636 -15.74 -38.20 -9.13
CA ILE A 636 -16.77 -37.53 -8.30
C ILE A 636 -18.13 -38.21 -8.50
N ILE A 637 -18.50 -38.46 -9.76
CA ILE A 637 -19.77 -39.07 -10.16
C ILE A 637 -19.85 -40.54 -9.73
N GLU A 638 -18.84 -41.34 -10.06
CA GLU A 638 -18.78 -42.79 -9.78
C GLU A 638 -18.80 -43.09 -8.29
N LYS A 639 -18.17 -42.23 -7.47
CA LYS A 639 -18.17 -42.34 -6.01
C LYS A 639 -19.37 -41.66 -5.36
N GLY A 640 -20.18 -40.93 -6.13
CA GLY A 640 -21.35 -40.21 -5.63
C GLY A 640 -20.98 -39.13 -4.61
N ILE A 641 -19.85 -38.45 -4.81
CA ILE A 641 -19.38 -37.38 -3.91
C ILE A 641 -20.28 -36.16 -4.10
N LYS A 642 -20.87 -35.68 -3.00
CA LYS A 642 -21.86 -34.60 -3.00
C LYS A 642 -21.28 -33.26 -2.57
N ASN A 643 -21.99 -32.19 -2.94
CA ASN A 643 -21.72 -30.81 -2.51
C ASN A 643 -20.29 -30.34 -2.86
N VAL A 644 -19.83 -30.66 -4.07
CA VAL A 644 -18.53 -30.22 -4.58
C VAL A 644 -18.69 -28.85 -5.26
N PHE A 645 -17.86 -27.91 -4.87
CA PHE A 645 -17.79 -26.57 -5.42
C PHE A 645 -16.35 -26.27 -5.83
N PHE A 646 -16.14 -25.90 -7.09
CA PHE A 646 -14.90 -25.33 -7.57
C PHE A 646 -14.95 -23.81 -7.40
N VAL A 647 -13.84 -23.21 -6.99
CA VAL A 647 -13.66 -21.76 -6.92
C VAL A 647 -12.47 -21.39 -7.77
N THR A 648 -12.66 -20.43 -8.68
CA THR A 648 -11.70 -20.06 -9.73
C THR A 648 -11.67 -18.55 -10.00
N THR A 649 -10.58 -18.07 -10.64
CA THR A 649 -10.36 -16.68 -11.08
C THR A 649 -9.86 -16.65 -12.53
N ASP A 650 -8.78 -15.94 -12.88
CA ASP A 650 -8.05 -15.94 -14.18
C ASP A 650 -8.80 -15.20 -15.30
N VAL A 651 -10.12 -15.31 -15.36
CA VAL A 651 -10.90 -14.88 -16.53
C VAL A 651 -11.36 -13.41 -16.51
N HIS A 652 -11.18 -12.70 -15.39
CA HIS A 652 -11.53 -11.29 -15.22
C HIS A 652 -13.02 -10.95 -15.47
N PHE A 653 -13.91 -11.85 -15.07
CA PHE A 653 -15.34 -11.58 -14.89
C PHE A 653 -15.91 -12.53 -13.83
N ALA A 654 -17.17 -12.29 -13.42
CA ALA A 654 -17.87 -13.16 -12.49
C ALA A 654 -18.81 -14.11 -13.23
N GLU A 655 -18.80 -15.38 -12.84
CA GLU A 655 -19.65 -16.41 -13.42
C GLU A 655 -19.99 -17.49 -12.38
N VAL A 656 -21.21 -18.03 -12.41
CA VAL A 656 -21.63 -19.14 -11.53
C VAL A 656 -22.25 -20.23 -12.39
N ILE A 657 -21.69 -21.44 -12.31
CA ILE A 657 -21.98 -22.53 -13.26
C ILE A 657 -22.35 -23.80 -12.48
N LYS A 658 -23.34 -24.54 -12.98
CA LYS A 658 -23.62 -25.93 -12.58
C LYS A 658 -23.13 -26.88 -13.66
N TYR A 659 -22.69 -28.06 -13.27
CA TYR A 659 -22.20 -29.08 -14.20
C TYR A 659 -23.07 -30.34 -14.15
N ASP A 660 -23.53 -30.78 -15.32
CA ASP A 660 -24.13 -32.10 -15.58
C ASP A 660 -23.20 -32.84 -16.56
N ALA A 661 -22.10 -33.36 -16.01
CA ALA A 661 -20.95 -33.82 -16.78
C ALA A 661 -21.17 -35.20 -17.42
N ASN A 662 -22.10 -35.98 -16.88
CA ASN A 662 -22.55 -37.24 -17.50
C ASN A 662 -23.83 -37.08 -18.35
N HIS A 663 -24.42 -35.88 -18.39
CA HIS A 663 -25.64 -35.54 -19.12
C HIS A 663 -26.87 -36.38 -18.71
N ASP A 664 -26.99 -36.74 -17.43
CA ASP A 664 -28.13 -37.48 -16.88
C ASP A 664 -29.28 -36.57 -16.41
N GLY A 665 -29.10 -35.25 -16.52
CA GLY A 665 -30.06 -34.23 -16.12
C GLY A 665 -29.94 -33.80 -14.66
N LYS A 666 -28.86 -34.16 -13.96
CA LYS A 666 -28.59 -33.77 -12.57
C LYS A 666 -27.28 -33.01 -12.46
N THR A 667 -27.20 -32.14 -11.46
CA THR A 667 -25.97 -31.43 -11.15
C THR A 667 -25.01 -32.34 -10.39
N ASP A 668 -23.79 -32.49 -10.91
CA ASP A 668 -22.69 -33.24 -10.31
C ASP A 668 -21.85 -32.36 -9.38
N TYR A 669 -21.52 -31.14 -9.83
CA TYR A 669 -20.75 -30.14 -9.08
C TYR A 669 -21.03 -28.72 -9.61
N ASN A 670 -20.51 -27.72 -8.92
CA ASN A 670 -20.71 -26.30 -9.24
C ASN A 670 -19.36 -25.58 -9.34
N GLU A 671 -19.28 -24.49 -10.09
CA GLU A 671 -18.12 -23.60 -10.15
C GLU A 671 -18.52 -22.16 -9.85
N LEU A 672 -17.71 -21.49 -9.03
CA LEU A 672 -17.90 -20.13 -8.57
C LEU A 672 -16.70 -19.28 -9.02
N ILE A 673 -16.89 -18.48 -10.06
CA ILE A 673 -15.86 -17.65 -10.68
C ILE A 673 -16.03 -16.20 -10.25
N SER A 674 -14.94 -15.58 -9.81
CA SER A 674 -14.90 -14.14 -9.50
C SER A 674 -13.53 -13.56 -9.76
N GLY A 675 -13.46 -12.28 -10.04
CA GLY A 675 -12.30 -11.59 -10.59
C GLY A 675 -12.75 -10.65 -11.72
N PRO A 676 -12.09 -9.52 -11.97
CA PRO A 676 -10.84 -9.13 -11.35
C PRO A 676 -11.07 -8.24 -10.12
N ILE A 677 -10.19 -8.35 -9.14
CA ILE A 677 -10.12 -7.37 -8.03
C ILE A 677 -9.55 -6.05 -8.54
N GLY A 678 -8.56 -6.11 -9.45
CA GLY A 678 -7.80 -4.96 -9.90
C GLY A 678 -6.95 -5.25 -11.13
N ALA A 679 -7.54 -5.84 -12.16
CA ALA A 679 -6.94 -6.08 -13.48
C ALA A 679 -7.91 -5.69 -14.61
N VAL A 680 -7.53 -5.87 -15.87
CA VAL A 680 -8.38 -5.51 -17.02
C VAL A 680 -9.75 -6.17 -16.91
N LYS A 681 -10.82 -5.42 -17.12
CA LYS A 681 -12.19 -5.96 -17.04
C LYS A 681 -12.59 -6.56 -18.38
N ILE A 682 -13.06 -7.80 -18.36
CA ILE A 682 -13.44 -8.57 -19.56
C ILE A 682 -14.93 -8.91 -19.47
N ASN A 683 -15.56 -9.26 -20.60
CA ASN A 683 -16.92 -9.82 -20.64
C ASN A 683 -16.88 -11.36 -20.71
N PRO A 684 -17.81 -12.06 -20.05
CA PRO A 684 -17.95 -13.51 -20.18
C PRO A 684 -18.10 -13.95 -21.65
N GLY A 685 -17.48 -15.08 -21.96
CA GLY A 685 -17.55 -15.73 -23.27
C GLY A 685 -18.61 -16.83 -23.33
N THR A 686 -18.54 -17.64 -24.38
CA THR A 686 -19.31 -18.89 -24.47
C THR A 686 -18.54 -19.99 -23.72
N LEU A 687 -19.25 -20.85 -23.00
CA LEU A 687 -18.68 -22.00 -22.30
C LEU A 687 -18.43 -23.18 -23.24
N ASP A 688 -17.39 -23.95 -22.95
CA ASP A 688 -17.12 -25.25 -23.54
C ASP A 688 -18.19 -26.26 -23.08
N PRO A 689 -18.88 -26.96 -24.02
CA PRO A 689 -19.99 -27.83 -23.67
C PRO A 689 -19.58 -29.19 -23.07
N THR A 690 -18.30 -29.56 -23.05
CA THR A 690 -17.82 -30.93 -22.72
C THR A 690 -18.39 -31.48 -21.42
N PHE A 691 -18.50 -30.67 -20.37
CA PHE A 691 -18.99 -31.08 -19.05
C PHE A 691 -20.44 -30.66 -18.76
N GLY A 692 -21.20 -30.28 -19.79
CA GLY A 692 -22.60 -29.89 -19.65
C GLY A 692 -22.84 -28.70 -18.71
N PRO A 693 -22.15 -27.55 -18.90
CA PRO A 693 -22.34 -26.39 -18.05
C PRO A 693 -23.74 -25.76 -18.22
N GLU A 694 -24.38 -25.46 -17.11
CA GLU A 694 -25.54 -24.57 -17.00
C GLU A 694 -25.11 -23.27 -16.28
N GLN A 695 -25.04 -22.18 -17.04
CA GLN A 695 -24.68 -20.86 -16.52
C GLN A 695 -25.87 -20.27 -15.73
N LEU A 696 -25.71 -20.10 -14.42
CA LEU A 696 -26.70 -19.44 -13.55
C LEU A 696 -26.59 -17.93 -13.58
N TYR A 697 -25.37 -17.43 -13.79
CA TYR A 697 -25.04 -16.02 -13.80
C TYR A 697 -23.72 -15.78 -14.52
N ALA A 698 -23.62 -14.71 -15.28
CA ALA A 698 -22.38 -14.21 -15.86
C ALA A 698 -22.46 -12.68 -16.02
N GLU A 699 -21.48 -11.96 -15.50
CA GLU A 699 -21.36 -10.50 -15.68
C GLU A 699 -19.88 -10.09 -15.70
N GLY A 700 -19.52 -9.19 -16.60
CA GLY A 700 -18.18 -8.63 -16.72
C GLY A 700 -18.17 -7.10 -16.78
N ASN A 701 -17.03 -6.50 -17.15
CA ASN A 701 -16.83 -5.03 -17.17
C ASN A 701 -16.90 -4.32 -15.81
N PHE A 702 -16.69 -5.01 -14.68
CA PHE A 702 -16.61 -4.41 -13.36
C PHE A 702 -15.64 -5.16 -12.45
N PHE A 703 -15.04 -4.45 -11.49
CA PHE A 703 -14.24 -5.08 -10.44
C PHE A 703 -15.16 -5.78 -9.45
N ASN A 704 -14.83 -7.02 -9.10
CA ASN A 704 -15.69 -7.86 -8.29
C ASN A 704 -14.92 -8.81 -7.38
N PHE A 705 -15.64 -9.33 -6.40
CA PHE A 705 -15.20 -10.41 -5.54
C PHE A 705 -16.41 -11.27 -5.14
N GLY A 706 -16.13 -12.49 -4.72
CA GLY A 706 -17.14 -13.45 -4.31
C GLY A 706 -17.29 -13.54 -2.80
N VAL A 707 -18.50 -13.86 -2.34
CA VAL A 707 -18.77 -14.23 -0.95
C VAL A 707 -19.50 -15.56 -0.89
N PHE A 708 -18.96 -16.51 -0.15
CA PHE A 708 -19.52 -17.84 0.00
C PHE A 708 -19.85 -18.09 1.47
N ARG A 709 -21.11 -18.41 1.76
CA ARG A 709 -21.61 -18.67 3.12
C ARG A 709 -22.19 -20.05 3.21
N VAL A 710 -21.79 -20.80 4.23
CA VAL A 710 -22.34 -22.14 4.49
C VAL A 710 -23.08 -22.10 5.82
N ASP A 711 -24.36 -22.42 5.79
CA ASP A 711 -25.14 -22.76 6.97
C ASP A 711 -25.41 -24.28 6.96
N PRO A 712 -24.59 -25.07 7.70
CA PRO A 712 -24.75 -26.52 7.71
C PRO A 712 -26.04 -26.97 8.39
N LYS A 713 -26.66 -26.14 9.26
CA LYS A 713 -27.94 -26.49 9.91
C LYS A 713 -29.12 -26.29 8.98
N ALA A 714 -29.08 -25.21 8.20
CA ALA A 714 -30.08 -24.95 7.16
C ALA A 714 -29.86 -25.83 5.91
N LYS A 715 -28.73 -26.53 5.81
CA LYS A 715 -28.28 -27.26 4.62
C LYS A 715 -28.21 -26.34 3.41
N GLN A 716 -27.61 -25.17 3.58
CA GLN A 716 -27.55 -24.14 2.55
C GLN A 716 -26.12 -23.65 2.35
N ALA A 717 -25.75 -23.52 1.08
CA ALA A 717 -24.59 -22.75 0.66
C ALA A 717 -25.07 -21.56 -0.19
N ILE A 718 -24.72 -20.35 0.23
CA ILE A 718 -25.12 -19.10 -0.43
C ILE A 718 -23.89 -18.51 -1.08
N VAL A 719 -23.98 -18.25 -2.38
CA VAL A 719 -22.99 -17.48 -3.12
C VAL A 719 -23.53 -16.08 -3.39
N GLU A 720 -22.66 -15.07 -3.25
CA GLU A 720 -22.91 -13.71 -3.71
C GLU A 720 -21.74 -13.23 -4.57
N ILE A 721 -22.04 -12.52 -5.66
CA ILE A 721 -21.07 -11.72 -6.40
C ILE A 721 -21.28 -10.25 -6.03
N LYS A 722 -20.21 -9.59 -5.57
CA LYS A 722 -20.24 -8.19 -5.17
C LYS A 722 -19.28 -7.35 -5.99
N ASP A 723 -19.64 -6.09 -6.24
CA ASP A 723 -18.74 -5.11 -6.85
C ASP A 723 -17.73 -4.55 -5.83
N GLU A 724 -16.80 -3.73 -6.32
CA GLU A 724 -15.78 -3.04 -5.52
C GLU A 724 -16.31 -2.14 -4.40
N ASN A 725 -17.60 -1.79 -4.40
CA ASN A 725 -18.27 -1.00 -3.36
C ASN A 725 -19.11 -1.87 -2.40
N GLY A 726 -19.07 -3.20 -2.56
CA GLY A 726 -19.80 -4.17 -1.76
C GLY A 726 -21.26 -4.38 -2.17
N LYS A 727 -21.70 -3.79 -3.29
CA LYS A 727 -23.06 -3.97 -3.81
C LYS A 727 -23.20 -5.38 -4.37
N VAL A 728 -24.28 -6.07 -4.00
CA VAL A 728 -24.60 -7.40 -4.53
C VAL A 728 -25.14 -7.27 -5.94
N HIS A 729 -24.55 -7.99 -6.88
CA HIS A 729 -25.03 -8.15 -8.25
C HIS A 729 -25.80 -9.45 -8.45
N PHE A 730 -25.33 -10.52 -7.80
CA PHE A 730 -25.95 -11.84 -7.85
C PHE A 730 -25.96 -12.48 -6.48
N SER A 731 -27.01 -13.25 -6.19
CA SER A 731 -27.07 -14.13 -5.03
C SER A 731 -27.82 -15.41 -5.39
N HIS A 732 -27.27 -16.56 -5.03
CA HIS A 732 -27.91 -17.86 -5.22
C HIS A 732 -27.72 -18.74 -3.99
N THR A 733 -28.73 -19.55 -3.69
CA THR A 733 -28.70 -20.51 -2.57
C THR A 733 -28.77 -21.93 -3.11
N PHE A 734 -27.67 -22.66 -2.97
CA PHE A 734 -27.60 -24.09 -3.22
C PHE A 734 -28.12 -24.84 -1.99
N GLN A 735 -28.98 -25.84 -2.22
CA GLN A 735 -29.40 -26.77 -1.17
C GLN A 735 -28.37 -27.90 -1.08
N LEU A 736 -27.84 -28.14 0.11
CA LEU A 736 -26.85 -29.17 0.37
C LEU A 736 -27.54 -30.53 0.55
N GLU A 737 -27.01 -31.54 -0.13
CA GLU A 737 -27.40 -32.93 0.05
C GLU A 737 -26.80 -33.49 1.35
N ASP A 738 -27.43 -34.51 1.92
CA ASP A 738 -27.06 -35.08 3.22
C ASP A 738 -25.78 -35.90 3.24
#